data_AF-A0A6B2JC61-F1
#
_entry.id   AF-A0A6B2JC61-F1
#
_cell.length_a   1.000
_cell.length_b   1.000
_cell.length_c   1.000
_cell.angle_alpha   90.00
_cell.angle_beta   90.00
_cell.angle_gamma   90.00
#
_symmetry.space_group_name_H-M   'P 1'
#
loop_
_entity.id
_entity.type
_entity.pdbx_description
1 polymer ?
#
loop_
_entity_poly.entity_id
_entity_poly.type
_entity_poly.pdbx_seq_one_letter_code
_entity_poly.pdbx_strand_id
1 'polypeptide(L)'
;MKKMKLISSVTCTLMGMGTISIATATTIKSASSANSWNANTVYNSGDQVSYNGKTYTAKWWTKGDIPGNSDVWSSPKEESAEWNSSQAYSGGDTVTYQGNQYKAKYWTRGDNPANSGQYGPWELVGSQNSKGIVAIILPSKPEFVTDSSLASIQVEKDGTVIAEVKDAKWSSTTNLNIPFSGSSTNLTINVLPLNGAKGTASPSNFTLKNEGTQKVEIEYKQTEIGSIHIKTNADVATTTGYSLKNSAGETVANGFLDTNDDTIIDNLPSSQKGITYKLYVDSFSKDGFTYTPKQIAPIIVHDFNTTDVEVNFTKETLPSEVLVVNVSGLPKDKSKTITFTNSNGQSTKTQIKSDGTISKEIEKDGSTWNIAVTSVTGYKAIISPSSFTADQDTQNINISFEQLAPIESGKKVIGYYWKPGLISNDYKGSAEDVAPYTHVIYSFLTLDGSPNPDVPANKNWSGAYLNESMAGTDVLKVMGNYENPWDNNSNWQRVRIDNLIKVTHENKGKFIWAIGGWSDLQQTLKDDQVDAFVDQVVELLKLAGDGIDFDWEHMSQLANGSPNPNKDQQLAVLAKTLKTLRDRLDAEGMQDKQIGYTTRFNAFFESSKAHGFASDYNSDGEGIAIQKWLRDHDSSLEKTVNWVNIMAYDVSPQEMPKAQTWNMPLYKDMLSSFAKYVDPSLVLLGFEPGGQGRQWYVGRHGSR
;
A
#
# COMPACT_ATOMS: atom_id res chain seq x y z
N MET A 1 -87.02 -43.12 -15.43
CA MET A 1 -86.24 -44.36 -15.54
C MET A 1 -85.26 -44.23 -16.71
N LYS A 2 -83.95 -44.39 -16.44
CA LYS A 2 -82.84 -44.90 -17.31
C LYS A 2 -82.60 -44.19 -18.66
N LYS A 3 -81.39 -43.82 -19.11
CA LYS A 3 -80.01 -44.29 -18.82
C LYS A 3 -79.03 -43.34 -19.59
N MET A 4 -77.88 -42.92 -19.03
CA MET A 4 -76.52 -43.47 -19.26
C MET A 4 -76.00 -43.26 -20.71
N LYS A 5 -74.72 -42.99 -21.03
CA LYS A 5 -73.45 -42.83 -20.30
C LYS A 5 -72.34 -42.62 -21.37
N LEU A 6 -71.31 -41.85 -21.03
CA LEU A 6 -69.87 -42.20 -21.09
C LEU A 6 -69.07 -42.21 -22.43
N ILE A 7 -67.77 -41.88 -22.24
CA ILE A 7 -66.52 -42.20 -23.00
C ILE A 7 -66.36 -41.50 -24.37
N SER A 8 -65.17 -41.11 -24.84
CA SER A 8 -63.78 -41.46 -24.53
C SER A 8 -62.80 -40.43 -25.11
N SER A 9 -61.58 -40.50 -24.59
CA SER A 9 -60.33 -39.82 -24.94
C SER A 9 -59.76 -40.11 -26.35
N VAL A 10 -59.08 -39.08 -26.90
CA VAL A 10 -57.73 -39.07 -27.52
C VAL A 10 -57.51 -39.47 -29.00
N THR A 11 -56.83 -38.53 -29.69
CA THR A 11 -55.89 -38.57 -30.85
C THR A 11 -56.32 -38.52 -32.32
N CYS A 12 -55.55 -37.67 -33.04
CA CYS A 12 -54.95 -37.80 -34.38
C CYS A 12 -55.65 -37.18 -35.62
N THR A 13 -55.10 -36.04 -36.04
CA THR A 13 -54.53 -35.73 -37.39
C THR A 13 -55.44 -35.36 -38.58
N LEU A 14 -55.34 -34.07 -38.95
CA LEU A 14 -55.20 -33.41 -40.28
C LEU A 14 -56.19 -33.71 -41.45
N MET A 15 -56.85 -32.65 -41.97
CA MET A 15 -56.58 -31.94 -43.27
C MET A 15 -57.85 -31.39 -43.99
N GLY A 16 -57.79 -30.12 -44.47
CA GLY A 16 -58.54 -29.50 -45.61
C GLY A 16 -60.00 -29.02 -45.37
N MET A 17 -60.60 -28.01 -46.03
CA MET A 17 -60.23 -26.90 -46.94
C MET A 17 -61.52 -26.09 -47.32
N GLY A 18 -61.44 -24.75 -47.53
CA GLY A 18 -62.29 -23.85 -48.39
C GLY A 18 -63.73 -23.44 -47.95
N THR A 19 -64.09 -22.16 -47.61
CA THR A 19 -64.42 -20.89 -48.38
C THR A 19 -65.82 -20.82 -49.05
N ILE A 20 -66.80 -19.95 -48.68
CA ILE A 20 -67.11 -18.48 -48.86
C ILE A 20 -68.09 -18.13 -50.04
N SER A 21 -69.01 -17.16 -49.77
CA SER A 21 -69.72 -16.13 -50.64
C SER A 21 -71.26 -16.20 -50.59
N ILE A 22 -72.09 -15.17 -50.27
CA ILE A 22 -72.31 -13.71 -50.56
C ILE A 22 -73.38 -13.43 -51.66
N ALA A 23 -74.19 -12.38 -51.44
CA ALA A 23 -75.57 -12.04 -51.90
C ALA A 23 -75.72 -11.09 -53.15
N THR A 24 -76.96 -10.62 -53.48
CA THR A 24 -77.39 -9.32 -54.15
C THR A 24 -78.91 -9.36 -54.58
N ALA A 25 -79.67 -8.34 -55.06
CA ALA A 25 -80.06 -6.93 -54.71
C ALA A 25 -80.93 -6.30 -55.87
N THR A 26 -81.88 -5.31 -55.70
CA THR A 26 -82.32 -4.26 -56.73
C THR A 26 -83.27 -3.09 -56.21
N THR A 27 -83.67 -2.07 -57.04
CA THR A 27 -83.67 -0.56 -56.83
C THR A 27 -84.74 0.32 -57.62
N ILE A 28 -85.21 1.62 -57.29
CA ILE A 28 -85.56 2.96 -58.07
C ILE A 28 -85.85 4.32 -57.19
N LYS A 29 -86.05 5.60 -57.73
CA LYS A 29 -85.77 7.06 -57.25
C LYS A 29 -86.71 8.28 -57.77
N SER A 30 -86.89 9.48 -57.09
CA SER A 30 -87.32 10.86 -57.61
C SER A 30 -87.18 12.09 -56.63
N ALA A 31 -87.10 13.36 -57.14
CA ALA A 31 -87.34 14.75 -56.60
C ALA A 31 -87.42 15.10 -55.06
N SER A 32 -86.79 16.17 -54.51
CA SER A 32 -85.42 16.73 -54.68
C SER A 32 -84.74 16.84 -53.29
N SER A 33 -84.36 15.79 -52.57
CA SER A 33 -83.88 14.45 -52.98
C SER A 33 -82.53 14.46 -53.72
N ALA A 34 -81.64 15.42 -53.42
CA ALA A 34 -80.38 15.53 -54.14
C ALA A 34 -79.20 14.79 -53.48
N ASN A 35 -78.99 14.90 -52.15
CA ASN A 35 -77.82 14.25 -51.54
C ASN A 35 -78.13 13.17 -50.49
N SER A 36 -79.36 12.91 -50.04
CA SER A 36 -79.56 11.76 -49.14
C SER A 36 -79.22 10.46 -49.87
N TRP A 37 -78.29 9.65 -49.33
CA TRP A 37 -77.82 8.45 -50.02
C TRP A 37 -78.98 7.51 -50.32
N ASN A 38 -79.07 7.10 -51.57
CA ASN A 38 -80.06 6.16 -52.06
C ASN A 38 -79.33 5.03 -52.77
N ALA A 39 -79.42 3.79 -52.26
CA ALA A 39 -78.88 2.56 -52.87
C ALA A 39 -79.26 2.42 -54.36
N ASN A 40 -80.37 3.07 -54.68
CA ASN A 40 -81.01 3.41 -55.94
C ASN A 40 -80.18 3.75 -57.17
N THR A 41 -79.11 4.46 -56.85
CA THR A 41 -78.59 5.58 -57.63
C THR A 41 -77.12 5.37 -57.85
N VAL A 42 -76.67 5.60 -59.08
CA VAL A 42 -75.24 5.63 -59.39
C VAL A 42 -74.67 6.97 -58.92
N TYR A 43 -73.55 6.91 -58.21
CA TYR A 43 -72.71 8.04 -57.83
C TYR A 43 -71.32 7.84 -58.44
N ASN A 44 -70.81 8.86 -59.12
CA ASN A 44 -69.46 8.87 -59.69
C ASN A 44 -68.46 9.50 -58.70
N SER A 45 -67.17 9.41 -59.03
CA SER A 45 -66.12 10.07 -58.24
C SER A 45 -66.45 11.55 -58.01
N GLY A 46 -66.38 12.00 -56.76
CA GLY A 46 -66.67 13.37 -56.34
C GLY A 46 -68.13 13.63 -55.94
N ASP A 47 -69.06 12.72 -56.24
CA ASP A 47 -70.46 12.90 -55.84
C ASP A 47 -70.61 12.82 -54.32
N GLN A 48 -71.42 13.71 -53.74
CA GLN A 48 -71.62 13.81 -52.29
C GLN A 48 -73.00 13.36 -51.86
N VAL A 49 -73.04 12.59 -50.77
CA VAL A 49 -74.28 12.11 -50.16
C VAL A 49 -74.30 12.29 -48.64
N SER A 50 -75.46 12.54 -48.06
CA SER A 50 -75.72 12.54 -46.63
C SER A 50 -76.33 11.20 -46.21
N TYR A 51 -75.75 10.53 -45.22
CA TYR A 51 -76.23 9.28 -44.64
C TYR A 51 -75.99 9.31 -43.12
N ASN A 52 -77.03 9.01 -42.32
CA ASN A 52 -77.01 9.10 -40.85
C ASN A 52 -76.46 10.43 -40.30
N GLY A 53 -76.84 11.56 -40.90
CA GLY A 53 -76.45 12.90 -40.44
C GLY A 53 -75.02 13.32 -40.79
N LYS A 54 -74.28 12.54 -41.60
CA LYS A 54 -72.90 12.82 -42.03
C LYS A 54 -72.80 12.85 -43.56
N THR A 55 -71.95 13.74 -44.10
CA THR A 55 -71.70 13.88 -45.54
C THR A 55 -70.49 13.06 -45.99
N TYR A 56 -70.69 12.19 -46.96
CA TYR A 56 -69.69 11.32 -47.56
C TYR A 56 -69.48 11.68 -49.03
N THR A 57 -68.26 11.51 -49.54
CA THR A 57 -67.91 11.75 -50.96
C THR A 57 -67.51 10.44 -51.62
N ALA A 58 -68.11 10.09 -52.76
CA ALA A 58 -67.74 8.90 -53.53
C ALA A 58 -66.32 9.07 -54.09
N LYS A 59 -65.44 8.11 -53.82
CA LYS A 59 -64.06 8.13 -54.33
C LYS A 59 -64.00 7.71 -55.80
N TRP A 60 -64.92 6.86 -56.24
CA TRP A 60 -65.11 6.42 -57.62
C TRP A 60 -66.56 5.95 -57.83
N TRP A 61 -66.87 5.41 -59.03
CA TRP A 61 -68.21 4.93 -59.38
C TRP A 61 -68.75 3.91 -58.35
N THR A 62 -69.96 4.13 -57.86
CA THR A 62 -70.66 3.22 -56.92
C THR A 62 -72.18 3.31 -57.09
N LYS A 63 -72.89 2.19 -56.86
CA LYS A 63 -74.35 2.12 -56.75
C LYS A 63 -74.69 1.04 -55.72
N GLY A 64 -75.36 1.41 -54.63
CA GLY A 64 -75.80 0.45 -53.60
C GLY A 64 -74.86 0.26 -52.41
N ASP A 65 -73.61 0.72 -52.48
CA ASP A 65 -72.70 0.70 -51.32
C ASP A 65 -73.10 1.73 -50.26
N ILE A 66 -73.32 1.29 -49.02
CA ILE A 66 -73.77 2.14 -47.91
C ILE A 66 -72.60 3.02 -47.40
N PRO A 67 -72.75 4.37 -47.33
CA PRO A 67 -71.72 5.26 -46.82
C PRO A 67 -71.35 4.97 -45.37
N GLY A 68 -70.04 4.90 -45.08
CA GLY A 68 -69.49 4.53 -43.77
C GLY A 68 -69.20 3.04 -43.57
N ASN A 69 -69.71 2.15 -44.43
CA ASN A 69 -69.46 0.71 -44.38
C ASN A 69 -68.58 0.19 -45.53
N SER A 70 -68.28 1.03 -46.52
CA SER A 70 -67.50 0.66 -47.70
C SER A 70 -66.47 1.72 -48.03
N ASP A 71 -65.29 1.27 -48.45
CA ASP A 71 -64.14 2.13 -48.74
C ASP A 71 -64.33 3.03 -49.97
N VAL A 72 -65.36 2.76 -50.76
CA VAL A 72 -65.75 3.60 -51.91
C VAL A 72 -66.22 4.99 -51.47
N TRP A 73 -66.59 5.19 -50.20
CA TRP A 73 -66.96 6.47 -49.64
C TRP A 73 -65.83 7.03 -48.76
N SER A 74 -65.54 8.32 -48.92
CA SER A 74 -64.69 9.06 -47.98
C SER A 74 -65.53 9.54 -46.80
N SER A 75 -65.10 9.19 -45.59
CA SER A 75 -65.67 9.70 -44.33
C SER A 75 -65.51 11.22 -44.20
N PRO A 76 -66.36 11.90 -43.41
CA PRO A 76 -66.24 13.34 -43.18
C PRO A 76 -64.88 13.68 -42.56
N LYS A 77 -64.25 14.75 -43.01
CA LYS A 77 -62.97 15.22 -42.50
C LYS A 77 -63.21 15.99 -41.19
N GLU A 78 -62.96 15.35 -40.04
CA GLU A 78 -62.82 16.04 -38.74
C GLU A 78 -61.34 16.27 -38.43
N GLU A 79 -61.01 17.46 -37.95
CA GLU A 79 -59.66 17.79 -37.47
C GLU A 79 -59.37 17.08 -36.14
N SER A 80 -58.28 16.29 -36.11
CA SER A 80 -57.59 15.77 -34.92
C SER A 80 -58.37 14.86 -33.96
N ALA A 81 -58.70 13.64 -34.40
CA ALA A 81 -59.24 12.60 -33.51
C ALA A 81 -58.14 11.89 -32.68
N GLU A 82 -58.51 11.30 -31.53
CA GLU A 82 -57.63 10.46 -30.70
C GLU A 82 -57.19 9.20 -31.45
N TRP A 83 -55.92 8.79 -31.31
CA TRP A 83 -55.39 7.62 -32.04
C TRP A 83 -56.06 6.32 -31.59
N ASN A 84 -56.51 5.52 -32.56
CA ASN A 84 -57.14 4.23 -32.37
C ASN A 84 -56.36 3.15 -33.10
N SER A 85 -55.89 2.14 -32.36
CA SER A 85 -55.08 1.04 -32.91
C SER A 85 -55.77 0.22 -34.00
N SER A 86 -57.10 0.22 -34.02
CA SER A 86 -57.90 -0.55 -35.00
C SER A 86 -58.22 0.22 -36.27
N GLN A 87 -57.98 1.54 -36.29
CA GLN A 87 -58.22 2.41 -37.44
C GLN A 87 -56.97 2.51 -38.32
N ALA A 88 -57.17 2.51 -39.65
CA ALA A 88 -56.10 2.78 -40.61
C ALA A 88 -55.99 4.29 -40.86
N TYR A 89 -54.76 4.79 -40.90
CA TYR A 89 -54.42 6.19 -41.14
C TYR A 89 -53.54 6.28 -42.38
N SER A 90 -53.83 7.24 -43.25
CA SER A 90 -53.04 7.52 -44.46
C SER A 90 -51.98 8.59 -44.21
N GLY A 91 -50.99 8.69 -45.11
CA GLY A 91 -49.95 9.72 -45.01
C GLY A 91 -50.55 11.13 -44.97
N GLY A 92 -50.17 11.90 -43.95
CA GLY A 92 -50.69 13.24 -43.66
C GLY A 92 -51.77 13.29 -42.59
N ASP A 93 -52.37 12.16 -42.20
CA ASP A 93 -53.37 12.12 -41.14
C ASP A 93 -52.75 12.47 -39.78
N THR A 94 -53.45 13.27 -38.98
CA THR A 94 -53.01 13.70 -37.65
C THR A 94 -53.87 13.11 -36.55
N VAL A 95 -53.23 12.61 -35.50
CA VAL A 95 -53.88 12.02 -34.32
C VAL A 95 -53.29 12.58 -33.04
N THR A 96 -54.07 12.53 -31.95
CA THR A 96 -53.56 12.82 -30.60
C THR A 96 -53.34 11.52 -29.84
N TYR A 97 -52.18 11.36 -29.21
CA TYR A 97 -51.86 10.19 -28.37
C TYR A 97 -50.97 10.61 -27.19
N GLN A 98 -51.39 10.31 -25.96
CA GLN A 98 -50.69 10.69 -24.71
C GLN A 98 -50.36 12.19 -24.58
N GLY A 99 -51.25 13.07 -25.08
CA GLY A 99 -51.07 14.52 -25.03
C GLY A 99 -50.12 15.10 -26.08
N ASN A 100 -49.58 14.24 -26.96
CA ASN A 100 -48.76 14.64 -28.10
C ASN A 100 -49.55 14.49 -29.40
N GLN A 101 -49.35 15.39 -30.35
CA GLN A 101 -49.88 15.27 -31.71
C GLN A 101 -48.86 14.60 -32.62
N TYR A 102 -49.33 13.59 -33.35
CA TYR A 102 -48.54 12.86 -34.32
C TYR A 102 -49.16 12.94 -35.70
N LYS A 103 -48.32 13.00 -36.73
CA LYS A 103 -48.72 12.97 -38.13
C LYS A 103 -48.20 11.69 -38.77
N ALA A 104 -49.06 10.93 -39.44
CA ALA A 104 -48.66 9.75 -40.17
C ALA A 104 -47.80 10.14 -41.37
N LYS A 105 -46.61 9.56 -41.50
CA LYS A 105 -45.69 9.78 -42.63
C LYS A 105 -46.17 9.02 -43.88
N TYR A 106 -46.80 7.88 -43.69
CA TYR A 106 -47.36 6.99 -44.70
C TYR A 106 -48.47 6.13 -44.08
N TRP A 107 -49.09 5.25 -44.86
CA TRP A 107 -50.20 4.41 -44.39
C TRP A 107 -49.77 3.53 -43.19
N THR A 108 -50.57 3.52 -42.13
CA THR A 108 -50.32 2.74 -40.91
C THR A 108 -51.62 2.30 -40.23
N ARG A 109 -51.59 1.15 -39.56
CA ARG A 109 -52.69 0.64 -38.73
C ARG A 109 -52.10 -0.17 -37.58
N GLY A 110 -52.45 0.17 -36.35
CA GLY A 110 -51.99 -0.52 -35.14
C GLY A 110 -50.63 -0.10 -34.60
N ASP A 111 -49.80 0.59 -35.37
CA ASP A 111 -48.50 1.09 -34.91
C ASP A 111 -48.66 2.23 -33.90
N ASN A 112 -48.06 2.08 -32.70
CA ASN A 112 -48.18 3.05 -31.62
C ASN A 112 -47.40 4.36 -31.93
N PRO A 113 -48.06 5.53 -31.89
CA PRO A 113 -47.41 6.81 -32.21
C PRO A 113 -46.23 7.18 -31.31
N ALA A 114 -46.29 6.87 -30.00
CA ALA A 114 -45.24 7.24 -29.05
C ALA A 114 -43.95 6.42 -29.20
N ASN A 115 -44.04 5.21 -29.78
CA ASN A 115 -42.94 4.25 -29.85
C ASN A 115 -42.39 4.05 -31.28
N SER A 116 -42.84 4.88 -32.23
CA SER A 116 -42.49 4.70 -33.64
C SER A 116 -41.01 5.00 -33.96
N GLY A 117 -40.33 5.81 -33.16
CA GLY A 117 -38.93 6.20 -33.42
C GLY A 117 -38.75 6.94 -34.75
N GLN A 118 -37.50 7.27 -35.12
CA GLN A 118 -37.25 8.11 -36.32
C GLN A 118 -37.66 7.43 -37.64
N TYR A 119 -37.62 6.09 -37.70
CA TYR A 119 -37.94 5.30 -38.89
C TYR A 119 -39.39 4.75 -38.91
N GLY A 120 -40.17 4.97 -37.86
CA GLY A 120 -41.55 4.49 -37.80
C GLY A 120 -42.56 5.43 -38.47
N PRO A 121 -43.82 4.96 -38.57
CA PRO A 121 -44.85 5.58 -39.39
C PRO A 121 -45.35 6.92 -38.83
N TRP A 122 -45.13 7.22 -37.55
CA TRP A 122 -45.59 8.45 -36.91
C TRP A 122 -44.45 9.46 -36.73
N GLU A 123 -44.73 10.71 -37.09
CA GLU A 123 -43.90 11.88 -36.82
C GLU A 123 -44.52 12.69 -35.67
N LEU A 124 -43.76 12.99 -34.61
CA LEU A 124 -44.22 13.92 -33.57
C LEU A 124 -44.25 15.33 -34.16
N VAL A 125 -45.42 15.96 -34.18
CA VAL A 125 -45.62 17.29 -34.77
C VAL A 125 -46.03 18.36 -33.76
N GLY A 126 -46.32 17.98 -32.52
CA GLY A 126 -46.52 18.92 -31.42
C GLY A 126 -46.59 18.22 -30.06
N SER A 127 -45.92 18.77 -29.05
CA SER A 127 -46.04 18.34 -27.65
C SER A 127 -46.78 19.39 -26.83
N GLN A 128 -47.78 18.97 -26.05
CA GLN A 128 -48.39 19.85 -25.06
C GLN A 128 -47.39 20.07 -23.92
N ASN A 129 -46.93 21.30 -23.74
CA ASN A 129 -46.11 21.70 -22.58
C ASN A 129 -47.02 21.76 -21.35
N SER A 130 -47.24 20.62 -20.71
CA SER A 130 -47.93 20.59 -19.42
C SER A 130 -47.14 21.38 -18.38
N LYS A 131 -47.85 22.14 -17.56
CA LYS A 131 -47.26 22.96 -16.48
C LYS A 131 -48.08 22.78 -15.22
N GLY A 132 -47.42 22.68 -14.08
CA GLY A 132 -48.05 22.71 -12.76
C GLY A 132 -47.35 23.69 -11.84
N ILE A 133 -47.99 24.04 -10.73
CA ILE A 133 -47.45 24.96 -9.73
C ILE A 133 -47.07 24.16 -8.47
N VAL A 134 -45.85 24.35 -7.98
CA VAL A 134 -45.46 23.95 -6.62
C VAL A 134 -45.40 25.20 -5.76
N ALA A 135 -46.32 25.31 -4.80
CA ALA A 135 -46.40 26.41 -3.86
C ALA A 135 -45.65 26.03 -2.58
N ILE A 136 -44.43 26.55 -2.43
CA ILE A 136 -43.59 26.36 -1.24
C ILE A 136 -44.02 27.38 -0.18
N ILE A 137 -44.49 26.89 0.96
CA ILE A 137 -45.02 27.71 2.06
C ILE A 137 -44.03 27.63 3.21
N LEU A 138 -43.38 28.75 3.51
CA LEU A 138 -42.49 28.84 4.66
C LEU A 138 -43.25 29.18 5.94
N PRO A 139 -42.79 28.66 7.09
CA PRO A 139 -43.39 28.98 8.37
C PRO A 139 -43.03 30.42 8.78
N SER A 140 -43.61 30.88 9.89
CA SER A 140 -43.06 32.04 10.59
C SER A 140 -41.58 31.80 10.90
N LYS A 141 -40.78 32.87 10.85
CA LYS A 141 -39.34 32.80 11.15
C LYS A 141 -39.13 32.08 12.49
N PRO A 142 -38.46 30.91 12.53
CA PRO A 142 -38.22 30.20 13.77
C PRO A 142 -37.38 31.05 14.73
N GLU A 143 -37.68 31.01 16.03
CA GLU A 143 -36.99 31.83 17.04
C GLU A 143 -35.48 31.57 17.10
N PHE A 144 -35.05 30.33 16.82
CA PHE A 144 -33.64 29.96 16.82
C PHE A 144 -32.83 30.50 15.63
N VAL A 145 -33.48 31.03 14.59
CA VAL A 145 -32.79 31.72 13.50
C VAL A 145 -32.56 33.16 13.92
N THR A 146 -31.51 33.42 14.68
CA THR A 146 -31.27 34.74 15.30
C THR A 146 -30.67 35.78 14.35
N ASP A 147 -30.10 35.34 13.23
CA ASP A 147 -29.46 36.17 12.21
C ASP A 147 -30.41 36.50 11.03
N SER A 148 -29.86 37.04 9.94
CA SER A 148 -30.61 37.34 8.71
C SER A 148 -30.74 36.16 7.75
N SER A 149 -30.44 34.92 8.19
CA SER A 149 -30.41 33.75 7.31
C SER A 149 -31.81 33.38 6.79
N LEU A 150 -31.85 32.94 5.53
CA LEU A 150 -33.06 32.60 4.78
C LEU A 150 -33.00 31.14 4.30
N ALA A 151 -34.16 30.52 4.12
CA ALA A 151 -34.22 29.10 3.77
C ALA A 151 -34.03 28.85 2.28
N SER A 152 -33.44 27.70 1.93
CA SER A 152 -33.30 27.24 0.54
C SER A 152 -33.99 25.89 0.36
N ILE A 153 -34.79 25.77 -0.70
CA ILE A 153 -35.64 24.60 -0.98
C ILE A 153 -35.45 24.17 -2.42
N GLN A 154 -35.16 22.88 -2.62
CA GLN A 154 -34.96 22.27 -3.93
C GLN A 154 -36.15 21.37 -4.28
N VAL A 155 -36.59 21.47 -5.53
CA VAL A 155 -37.58 20.57 -6.14
C VAL A 155 -36.82 19.62 -7.05
N GLU A 156 -36.94 18.33 -6.78
CA GLU A 156 -36.19 17.29 -7.45
C GLU A 156 -37.12 16.34 -8.22
N LYS A 157 -36.61 15.83 -9.33
CA LYS A 157 -37.19 14.71 -10.08
C LYS A 157 -36.12 13.66 -10.26
N ASP A 158 -36.39 12.43 -9.80
CA ASP A 158 -35.47 11.30 -9.90
C ASP A 158 -34.05 11.63 -9.36
N GLY A 159 -33.99 12.40 -8.25
CA GLY A 159 -32.75 12.86 -7.60
C GLY A 159 -32.02 14.03 -8.28
N THR A 160 -32.60 14.60 -9.36
CA THR A 160 -32.05 15.77 -10.06
C THR A 160 -32.83 17.02 -9.69
N VAL A 161 -32.15 18.09 -9.26
CA VAL A 161 -32.78 19.40 -8.99
C VAL A 161 -33.28 20.02 -10.29
N ILE A 162 -34.59 20.24 -10.39
CA ILE A 162 -35.25 20.83 -11.57
C ILE A 162 -35.75 22.27 -11.32
N ALA A 163 -35.92 22.66 -10.06
CA ALA A 163 -36.24 24.03 -9.66
C ALA A 163 -35.76 24.25 -8.21
N GLU A 164 -35.55 25.51 -7.84
CA GLU A 164 -35.06 25.88 -6.52
C GLU A 164 -35.63 27.23 -6.10
N VAL A 165 -35.96 27.36 -4.82
CA VAL A 165 -36.14 28.66 -4.15
C VAL A 165 -34.90 28.93 -3.32
N LYS A 166 -34.08 29.88 -3.75
CA LYS A 166 -32.95 30.38 -2.95
C LYS A 166 -33.39 31.55 -2.10
N ASP A 167 -32.88 31.61 -0.88
CA ASP A 167 -33.06 32.74 0.04
C ASP A 167 -34.54 33.13 0.24
N ALA A 168 -35.38 32.11 0.46
CA ALA A 168 -36.81 32.26 0.64
C ALA A 168 -37.13 33.03 1.93
N LYS A 169 -37.95 34.07 1.82
CA LYS A 169 -38.38 34.87 2.97
C LYS A 169 -39.31 34.07 3.88
N TRP A 170 -39.14 34.23 5.19
CA TRP A 170 -40.06 33.66 6.19
C TRP A 170 -41.48 34.20 6.04
N SER A 171 -42.47 33.43 6.50
CA SER A 171 -43.89 33.75 6.37
C SER A 171 -44.34 34.06 4.94
N SER A 172 -43.71 33.43 3.94
CA SER A 172 -44.01 33.67 2.53
C SER A 172 -44.38 32.38 1.80
N THR A 173 -45.12 32.56 0.70
CA THR A 173 -45.41 31.51 -0.26
C THR A 173 -44.73 31.83 -1.57
N THR A 174 -43.90 30.92 -2.07
CA THR A 174 -43.26 31.03 -3.39
C THR A 174 -43.86 30.00 -4.34
N ASN A 175 -44.41 30.46 -5.46
CA ASN A 175 -44.98 29.61 -6.49
C ASN A 175 -43.94 29.34 -7.59
N LEU A 176 -43.56 28.07 -7.76
CA LEU A 176 -42.69 27.61 -8.82
C LEU A 176 -43.51 27.00 -9.96
N ASN A 177 -43.31 27.48 -11.18
CA ASN A 177 -43.88 26.87 -12.38
C ASN A 177 -42.99 25.72 -12.84
N ILE A 178 -43.50 24.50 -12.79
CA ILE A 178 -42.77 23.29 -13.16
C ILE A 178 -43.29 22.78 -14.52
N PRO A 179 -42.50 22.90 -15.61
CA PRO A 179 -42.84 22.29 -16.88
C PRO A 179 -42.56 20.77 -16.85
N PHE A 180 -43.43 19.97 -17.45
CA PHE A 180 -43.21 18.53 -17.62
C PHE A 180 -43.98 17.98 -18.83
N SER A 181 -43.59 16.79 -19.30
CA SER A 181 -44.28 16.08 -20.38
C SER A 181 -45.36 15.14 -19.83
N GLY A 182 -46.51 15.06 -20.51
CA GLY A 182 -47.61 14.15 -20.14
C GLY A 182 -48.63 14.76 -19.17
N SER A 183 -49.50 13.94 -18.59
CA SER A 183 -50.61 14.41 -17.73
C SER A 183 -50.21 14.69 -16.27
N SER A 184 -49.08 14.15 -15.80
CA SER A 184 -48.55 14.39 -14.45
C SER A 184 -47.06 14.01 -14.32
N THR A 185 -46.38 14.46 -13.26
CA THR A 185 -45.00 14.08 -12.89
C THR A 185 -44.85 13.86 -11.38
N ASN A 186 -43.99 12.94 -10.95
CA ASN A 186 -43.62 12.77 -9.53
C ASN A 186 -42.46 13.69 -9.17
N LEU A 187 -42.50 14.28 -7.98
CA LEU A 187 -41.51 15.24 -7.48
C LEU A 187 -41.18 14.97 -6.00
N THR A 188 -39.97 15.31 -5.62
CA THR A 188 -39.46 15.28 -4.25
C THR A 188 -39.03 16.69 -3.82
N ILE A 189 -39.21 17.03 -2.55
CA ILE A 189 -38.78 18.30 -1.96
C ILE A 189 -37.64 18.05 -1.00
N ASN A 190 -36.52 18.72 -1.24
CA ASN A 190 -35.35 18.72 -0.39
C ASN A 190 -35.19 20.10 0.26
N VAL A 191 -35.11 20.13 1.59
CA VAL A 191 -35.03 21.37 2.37
C VAL A 191 -33.63 21.44 2.96
N LEU A 192 -32.85 22.45 2.58
CA LEU A 192 -31.46 22.54 3.00
C LEU A 192 -31.38 22.89 4.49
N PRO A 193 -30.44 22.30 5.25
CA PRO A 193 -30.20 22.66 6.65
C PRO A 193 -29.92 24.15 6.82
N LEU A 194 -30.33 24.72 7.95
CA LEU A 194 -30.14 26.14 8.26
C LEU A 194 -29.75 26.30 9.73
N ASN A 195 -28.61 26.94 10.01
CA ASN A 195 -28.13 27.22 11.38
C ASN A 195 -28.18 25.99 12.32
N GLY A 196 -27.75 24.82 11.83
CA GLY A 196 -27.77 23.56 12.60
C GLY A 196 -29.16 22.94 12.81
N ALA A 197 -30.22 23.55 12.27
CA ALA A 197 -31.57 22.99 12.24
C ALA A 197 -31.80 22.13 10.98
N LYS A 198 -32.56 21.06 11.15
CA LYS A 198 -32.99 20.18 10.05
C LYS A 198 -34.29 20.71 9.44
N GLY A 199 -34.29 20.92 8.13
CA GLY A 199 -35.48 21.27 7.36
C GLY A 199 -36.26 20.02 6.92
N THR A 200 -37.59 20.11 6.93
CA THR A 200 -38.51 19.07 6.46
C THR A 200 -39.63 19.68 5.61
N ALA A 201 -40.19 18.88 4.70
CA ALA A 201 -41.29 19.27 3.83
C ALA A 201 -42.49 18.32 3.99
N SER A 202 -43.71 18.87 3.93
CA SER A 202 -44.95 18.12 4.00
C SER A 202 -45.92 18.56 2.87
N PRO A 203 -46.24 17.68 1.90
CA PRO A 203 -45.59 16.40 1.64
C PRO A 203 -44.17 16.60 1.07
N SER A 204 -43.23 15.71 1.43
CA SER A 204 -41.88 15.70 0.84
C SER A 204 -41.83 15.01 -0.52
N ASN A 205 -42.85 14.24 -0.89
CA ASN A 205 -42.95 13.52 -2.16
C ASN A 205 -44.40 13.52 -2.65
N PHE A 206 -44.66 13.85 -3.92
CA PHE A 206 -46.01 13.93 -4.47
C PHE A 206 -46.06 13.83 -6.02
N THR A 207 -47.26 13.64 -6.56
CA THR A 207 -47.54 13.68 -8.00
C THR A 207 -48.21 15.00 -8.40
N LEU A 208 -47.55 15.79 -9.24
CA LEU A 208 -48.06 17.04 -9.79
C LEU A 208 -48.80 16.79 -11.12
N LYS A 209 -50.09 17.16 -11.19
CA LYS A 209 -50.93 17.03 -12.39
C LYS A 209 -50.82 18.26 -13.29
N ASN A 210 -51.09 18.11 -14.59
CA ASN A 210 -51.16 19.24 -15.53
C ASN A 210 -52.19 20.27 -15.06
N GLU A 211 -51.81 21.54 -15.09
CA GLU A 211 -52.54 22.71 -14.54
C GLU A 211 -52.86 22.61 -13.03
N GLY A 212 -52.32 21.59 -12.34
CA GLY A 212 -52.49 21.38 -10.92
C GLY A 212 -51.57 22.27 -10.08
N THR A 213 -52.01 22.56 -8.85
CA THR A 213 -51.19 23.22 -7.84
C THR A 213 -50.99 22.26 -6.66
N GLN A 214 -49.73 21.99 -6.29
CA GLN A 214 -49.38 21.31 -5.06
C GLN A 214 -48.86 22.32 -4.04
N LYS A 215 -49.42 22.31 -2.83
CA LYS A 215 -48.88 23.06 -1.69
C LYS A 215 -47.90 22.19 -0.91
N VAL A 216 -46.78 22.76 -0.49
CA VAL A 216 -45.75 22.11 0.31
C VAL A 216 -45.43 23.00 1.50
N GLU A 217 -45.68 22.50 2.70
CA GLU A 217 -45.35 23.19 3.93
C GLU A 217 -43.94 22.84 4.37
N ILE A 218 -43.14 23.87 4.70
CA ILE A 218 -41.77 23.72 5.19
C ILE A 218 -41.76 23.86 6.70
N GLU A 219 -40.99 23.03 7.37
CA GLU A 219 -40.73 23.11 8.81
C GLU A 219 -39.22 23.05 9.04
N TYR A 220 -38.73 23.80 10.04
CA TYR A 220 -37.36 23.69 10.53
C TYR A 220 -37.39 23.36 12.01
N LYS A 221 -36.69 22.28 12.39
CA LYS A 221 -36.52 21.88 13.79
C LYS A 221 -35.05 21.92 14.16
N GLN A 222 -34.72 22.64 15.24
CA GLN A 222 -33.36 22.71 15.77
C GLN A 222 -32.93 21.31 16.26
N THR A 223 -31.71 20.91 15.93
CA THR A 223 -31.15 19.65 16.42
C THR A 223 -30.78 19.83 17.89
N GLU A 224 -31.27 18.97 18.77
CA GLU A 224 -30.97 18.97 20.22
C GLU A 224 -29.49 18.57 20.42
N ILE A 225 -28.60 19.56 20.34
CA ILE A 225 -27.16 19.40 20.57
C ILE A 225 -26.68 20.31 21.72
N GLY A 226 -25.76 19.80 22.52
CA GLY A 226 -25.04 20.54 23.57
C GLY A 226 -23.54 20.30 23.49
N SER A 227 -22.79 20.85 24.44
CA SER A 227 -21.34 20.67 24.50
C SER A 227 -20.81 20.49 25.92
N ILE A 228 -19.58 20.00 26.02
CA ILE A 228 -18.85 19.87 27.28
C ILE A 228 -17.56 20.66 27.14
N HIS A 229 -17.27 21.51 28.11
CA HIS A 229 -16.02 22.21 28.25
C HIS A 229 -15.19 21.55 29.36
N ILE A 230 -14.03 21.01 29.00
CA ILE A 230 -13.14 20.28 29.89
C ILE A 230 -11.95 21.15 30.20
N LYS A 231 -11.76 21.43 31.49
CA LYS A 231 -10.57 22.09 32.02
C LYS A 231 -9.74 21.11 32.82
N THR A 232 -8.48 20.93 32.44
CA THR A 232 -7.56 20.03 33.15
C THR A 232 -6.60 20.83 34.03
N ASN A 233 -6.28 20.32 35.22
CA ASN A 233 -5.35 20.97 36.15
C ASN A 233 -4.29 19.97 36.64
N ALA A 234 -3.04 20.15 36.21
CA ALA A 234 -1.88 19.38 36.67
C ALA A 234 -0.67 20.31 36.88
N ASP A 235 0.23 19.99 37.80
CA ASP A 235 1.44 20.81 38.03
C ASP A 235 2.54 20.60 36.97
N VAL A 236 2.23 19.87 35.89
CA VAL A 236 3.12 19.59 34.76
C VAL A 236 2.35 19.70 33.44
N ALA A 237 3.02 20.16 32.39
CA ALA A 237 2.48 20.26 31.04
C ALA A 237 2.76 18.97 30.23
N THR A 238 1.72 18.30 29.76
CA THR A 238 1.76 17.07 28.95
C THR A 238 0.39 16.77 28.32
N THR A 239 0.31 15.76 27.46
CA THR A 239 -0.96 15.22 26.92
C THR A 239 -1.43 13.99 27.70
N THR A 240 -2.74 13.79 27.87
CA THR A 240 -3.34 12.52 28.33
C THR A 240 -4.55 12.12 27.49
N GLY A 241 -4.87 10.83 27.40
CA GLY A 241 -6.02 10.33 26.65
C GLY A 241 -7.35 10.54 27.38
N TYR A 242 -8.45 10.63 26.64
CA TYR A 242 -9.80 10.60 27.20
C TYR A 242 -10.79 9.79 26.36
N SER A 243 -11.84 9.30 27.01
CA SER A 243 -13.05 8.78 26.36
C SER A 243 -14.32 9.25 27.05
N LEU A 244 -15.29 9.72 26.26
CA LEU A 244 -16.61 10.15 26.72
C LEU A 244 -17.63 9.08 26.32
N LYS A 245 -18.37 8.56 27.31
CA LYS A 245 -19.36 7.50 27.11
C LYS A 245 -20.77 7.95 27.47
N ASN A 246 -21.76 7.48 26.71
CA ASN A 246 -23.17 7.68 27.03
C ASN A 246 -23.65 6.73 28.15
N SER A 247 -24.93 6.82 28.52
CA SER A 247 -25.54 5.96 29.56
C SER A 247 -25.57 4.47 29.20
N ALA A 248 -25.53 4.13 27.91
CA ALA A 248 -25.41 2.75 27.43
C ALA A 248 -23.96 2.22 27.46
N GLY A 249 -22.98 3.07 27.78
CA GLY A 249 -21.55 2.73 27.81
C GLY A 249 -20.86 2.83 26.45
N GLU A 250 -21.53 3.36 25.43
CA GLU A 250 -20.96 3.56 24.10
C GLU A 250 -20.09 4.82 24.08
N THR A 251 -18.92 4.73 23.46
CA THR A 251 -18.02 5.88 23.27
C THR A 251 -18.59 6.82 22.22
N VAL A 252 -18.87 8.06 22.61
CA VAL A 252 -19.41 9.12 21.73
C VAL A 252 -18.34 10.12 21.30
N ALA A 253 -17.24 10.23 22.06
CA ALA A 253 -16.06 11.02 21.72
C ALA A 253 -14.82 10.43 22.41
N ASN A 254 -13.65 10.58 21.80
CA ASN A 254 -12.35 10.25 22.37
C ASN A 254 -11.27 11.15 21.76
N GLY A 255 -10.11 11.22 22.41
CA GLY A 255 -9.00 12.05 21.94
C GLY A 255 -7.94 12.24 23.01
N PHE A 256 -7.23 13.35 22.91
CA PHE A 256 -6.20 13.76 23.86
C PHE A 256 -6.58 15.11 24.49
N LEU A 257 -6.19 15.31 25.74
CA LEU A 257 -6.27 16.55 26.50
C LEU A 257 -4.86 17.02 26.82
N ASP A 258 -4.57 18.28 26.52
CA ASP A 258 -3.38 18.96 27.05
C ASP A 258 -3.63 19.40 28.49
N THR A 259 -2.69 19.13 29.40
CA THR A 259 -2.82 19.55 30.79
C THR A 259 -2.68 21.05 30.93
N ASN A 260 -3.57 21.66 31.73
CA ASN A 260 -3.67 23.12 31.94
C ASN A 260 -4.13 23.91 30.70
N ASP A 261 -4.75 23.22 29.74
CA ASP A 261 -5.46 23.85 28.62
C ASP A 261 -6.93 23.42 28.61
N ASP A 262 -7.73 24.21 27.91
CA ASP A 262 -9.17 24.06 27.80
C ASP A 262 -9.51 23.26 26.53
N THR A 263 -10.43 22.30 26.62
CA THR A 263 -10.88 21.48 25.48
C THR A 263 -12.40 21.46 25.41
N ILE A 264 -12.96 21.69 24.22
CA ILE A 264 -14.41 21.68 24.00
C ILE A 264 -14.81 20.48 23.14
N ILE A 265 -15.79 19.71 23.62
CA ILE A 265 -16.45 18.64 22.87
C ILE A 265 -17.84 19.14 22.47
N ASP A 266 -17.98 19.50 21.20
CA ASP A 266 -19.23 20.03 20.63
C ASP A 266 -20.09 18.97 19.94
N ASN A 267 -21.32 19.37 19.58
CA ASN A 267 -22.28 18.57 18.82
C ASN A 267 -22.68 17.25 19.52
N LEU A 268 -22.72 17.25 20.85
CA LEU A 268 -23.15 16.09 21.62
C LEU A 268 -24.67 16.03 21.65
N PRO A 269 -25.28 14.83 21.52
CA PRO A 269 -26.71 14.67 21.75
C PRO A 269 -27.13 15.27 23.10
N SER A 270 -28.22 16.03 23.11
CA SER A 270 -28.75 16.63 24.33
C SER A 270 -30.26 16.44 24.45
N SER A 271 -30.82 16.86 25.59
CA SER A 271 -32.27 17.07 25.72
C SER A 271 -32.54 18.14 26.77
N GLN A 272 -33.74 18.74 26.76
CA GLN A 272 -34.15 19.66 27.83
C GLN A 272 -34.04 19.05 29.24
N LYS A 273 -34.32 17.75 29.37
CA LYS A 273 -34.20 16.99 30.63
C LYS A 273 -32.75 16.62 30.98
N GLY A 274 -31.81 16.84 30.07
CA GLY A 274 -30.41 16.49 30.21
C GLY A 274 -30.11 15.05 29.77
N ILE A 275 -29.02 14.86 29.03
CA ILE A 275 -28.43 13.54 28.75
C ILE A 275 -27.18 13.37 29.60
N THR A 276 -27.08 12.23 30.30
CA THR A 276 -25.92 11.92 31.15
C THR A 276 -24.79 11.27 30.36
N TYR A 277 -23.59 11.80 30.54
CA TYR A 277 -22.32 11.28 30.03
C TYR A 277 -21.36 10.95 31.17
N LYS A 278 -20.40 10.05 30.88
CA LYS A 278 -19.28 9.74 31.76
C LYS A 278 -17.97 10.00 31.02
N LEU A 279 -17.14 10.87 31.58
CA LEU A 279 -15.81 11.16 31.07
C LEU A 279 -14.79 10.27 31.81
N TYR A 280 -13.97 9.58 31.03
CA TYR A 280 -12.81 8.83 31.48
C TYR A 280 -11.57 9.53 30.96
N VAL A 281 -10.62 9.80 31.84
CA VAL A 281 -9.32 10.37 31.49
C VAL A 281 -8.27 9.38 31.95
N ASP A 282 -7.22 9.21 31.15
CA ASP A 282 -6.16 8.26 31.44
C ASP A 282 -5.18 8.85 32.49
N SER A 283 -4.62 7.98 33.33
CA SER A 283 -3.47 8.33 34.17
C SER A 283 -2.22 8.47 33.31
N PHE A 284 -1.26 9.29 33.76
CA PHE A 284 0.03 9.45 33.09
C PHE A 284 1.19 9.56 34.08
N SER A 285 2.41 9.33 33.60
CA SER A 285 3.64 9.46 34.37
C SER A 285 4.53 10.55 33.78
N LYS A 286 5.06 11.44 34.62
CA LYS A 286 5.94 12.53 34.20
C LYS A 286 6.84 12.97 35.34
N ASP A 287 8.11 13.21 35.03
CA ASP A 287 9.13 13.75 35.94
C ASP A 287 9.25 12.98 37.28
N GLY A 288 9.10 11.65 37.25
CA GLY A 288 9.18 10.80 38.44
C GLY A 288 7.91 10.76 39.30
N PHE A 289 6.77 11.19 38.76
CA PHE A 289 5.48 11.13 39.44
C PHE A 289 4.41 10.49 38.56
N THR A 290 3.46 9.80 39.20
CA THR A 290 2.22 9.34 38.59
C THR A 290 1.12 10.36 38.88
N TYR A 291 0.36 10.68 37.85
CA TYR A 291 -0.80 11.56 37.89
C TYR A 291 -2.05 10.75 37.58
N THR A 292 -2.90 10.59 38.59
CA THR A 292 -4.17 9.86 38.45
C THR A 292 -5.34 10.84 38.49
N PRO A 293 -6.26 10.83 37.52
CA PRO A 293 -7.39 11.74 37.55
C PRO A 293 -8.30 11.43 38.74
N LYS A 294 -8.68 12.47 39.47
CA LYS A 294 -9.68 12.36 40.54
C LYS A 294 -11.02 11.94 39.94
N GLN A 295 -11.87 11.34 40.78
CA GLN A 295 -13.20 10.92 40.38
C GLN A 295 -13.98 12.07 39.72
N ILE A 296 -14.40 11.86 38.48
CA ILE A 296 -15.20 12.81 37.69
C ILE A 296 -16.68 12.46 37.88
N ALA A 297 -17.50 13.44 38.24
CA ALA A 297 -18.94 13.25 38.36
C ALA A 297 -19.58 13.03 36.98
N PRO A 298 -20.72 12.32 36.89
CA PRO A 298 -21.48 12.23 35.65
C PRO A 298 -21.85 13.63 35.13
N ILE A 299 -21.69 13.84 33.83
CA ILE A 299 -21.86 15.13 33.17
C ILE A 299 -23.25 15.14 32.55
N ILE A 300 -24.07 16.16 32.85
CA ILE A 300 -25.41 16.28 32.29
C ILE A 300 -25.37 17.38 31.23
N VAL A 301 -25.70 17.04 29.99
CA VAL A 301 -25.72 17.96 28.85
C VAL A 301 -27.15 18.30 28.49
N HIS A 302 -27.49 19.58 28.57
CA HIS A 302 -28.80 20.13 28.21
C HIS A 302 -28.75 20.77 26.81
N ASP A 303 -29.92 20.92 26.20
CA ASP A 303 -30.06 21.57 24.90
C ASP A 303 -29.43 22.95 24.88
N PHE A 304 -28.57 23.18 23.88
CA PHE A 304 -27.93 24.48 23.60
C PHE A 304 -27.09 25.03 24.76
N ASN A 305 -26.65 24.17 25.67
CA ASN A 305 -25.83 24.56 26.81
C ASN A 305 -24.46 23.86 26.76
N THR A 306 -23.47 24.54 27.34
CA THR A 306 -22.14 23.99 27.59
C THR A 306 -22.04 23.62 29.06
N THR A 307 -21.68 22.37 29.34
CA THR A 307 -21.44 21.92 30.72
C THR A 307 -19.94 21.92 31.01
N ASP A 308 -19.51 22.71 31.99
CA ASP A 308 -18.12 22.77 32.44
C ASP A 308 -17.76 21.58 33.32
N VAL A 309 -16.56 21.04 33.11
CA VAL A 309 -16.00 19.91 33.87
C VAL A 309 -14.54 20.18 34.18
N GLU A 310 -14.18 20.10 35.46
CA GLU A 310 -12.78 20.15 35.88
C GLU A 310 -12.21 18.74 36.12
N VAL A 311 -11.06 18.48 35.52
CA VAL A 311 -10.28 17.26 35.72
C VAL A 311 -9.02 17.61 36.51
N ASN A 312 -9.01 17.23 37.78
CA ASN A 312 -7.89 17.45 38.69
C ASN A 312 -7.14 16.12 38.90
N PHE A 313 -5.81 16.16 38.99
CA PHE A 313 -5.00 14.96 39.20
C PHE A 313 -4.52 14.84 40.66
N THR A 314 -4.42 13.61 41.16
CA THR A 314 -3.60 13.28 42.34
C THR A 314 -2.20 12.93 41.87
N LYS A 315 -1.20 13.53 42.52
CA LYS A 315 0.22 13.34 42.24
C LYS A 315 0.85 12.44 43.30
N GLU A 316 1.49 11.36 42.88
CA GLU A 316 2.23 10.44 43.74
C GLU A 316 3.64 10.23 43.21
N THR A 317 4.64 10.13 44.08
CA THR A 317 6.02 9.81 43.68
C THR A 317 6.06 8.40 43.09
N LEU A 318 6.67 8.26 41.91
CA LEU A 318 6.99 6.94 41.39
C LEU A 318 8.02 6.28 42.32
N PRO A 319 7.85 5.00 42.66
CA PRO A 319 8.92 4.21 43.26
C PRO A 319 10.17 4.31 42.38
N SER A 320 11.34 4.47 43.00
CA SER A 320 12.63 4.52 42.29
C SER A 320 13.50 3.32 42.63
N GLU A 321 14.35 2.94 41.68
CA GLU A 321 15.39 1.94 41.85
C GLU A 321 16.76 2.61 41.69
N VAL A 322 17.69 2.28 42.58
CA VAL A 322 19.06 2.82 42.55
C VAL A 322 19.97 1.88 41.76
N LEU A 323 20.50 2.37 40.65
CA LEU A 323 21.54 1.69 39.88
C LEU A 323 22.91 1.99 40.48
N VAL A 324 23.62 0.97 40.92
CA VAL A 324 25.01 1.04 41.39
C VAL A 324 25.92 0.53 40.28
N VAL A 325 26.62 1.42 39.61
CA VAL A 325 27.47 1.09 38.46
C VAL A 325 28.93 1.10 38.88
N ASN A 326 29.57 -0.07 38.84
CA ASN A 326 31.00 -0.24 39.09
C ASN A 326 31.75 -0.24 37.75
N VAL A 327 32.68 0.68 37.59
CA VAL A 327 33.48 0.88 36.39
C VAL A 327 34.93 0.48 36.65
N SER A 328 35.51 -0.31 35.74
CA SER A 328 36.92 -0.69 35.80
C SER A 328 37.58 -0.70 34.41
N GLY A 329 38.88 -0.43 34.35
CA GLY A 329 39.67 -0.49 33.12
C GLY A 329 39.47 0.68 32.15
N LEU A 330 38.73 1.73 32.55
CA LEU A 330 38.49 2.89 31.72
C LEU A 330 39.83 3.63 31.47
N PRO A 331 40.19 3.94 30.21
CA PRO A 331 41.46 4.61 29.94
C PRO A 331 41.52 6.00 30.57
N LYS A 332 42.72 6.35 31.06
CA LYS A 332 42.99 7.68 31.63
C LYS A 332 42.59 8.77 30.61
N ASP A 333 41.97 9.83 31.11
CA ASP A 333 41.54 11.02 30.35
C ASP A 333 40.41 10.80 29.32
N LYS A 334 39.62 9.74 29.47
CA LYS A 334 38.46 9.47 28.61
C LYS A 334 37.16 9.46 29.43
N SER A 335 36.39 10.55 29.36
CA SER A 335 34.99 10.56 29.82
C SER A 335 34.11 9.77 28.85
N LYS A 336 33.18 8.94 29.37
CA LYS A 336 32.22 8.19 28.57
C LYS A 336 30.80 8.30 29.12
N THR A 337 29.84 8.11 28.23
CA THR A 337 28.41 8.18 28.57
C THR A 337 27.87 6.77 28.70
N ILE A 338 27.24 6.45 29.82
CA ILE A 338 26.38 5.28 29.94
C ILE A 338 24.95 5.73 29.64
N THR A 339 24.25 4.98 28.80
CA THR A 339 22.85 5.18 28.47
C THR A 339 22.05 3.98 28.98
N PHE A 340 21.00 4.27 29.74
CA PHE A 340 20.00 3.30 30.17
C PHE A 340 18.72 3.59 29.39
N THR A 341 18.14 2.57 28.75
CA THR A 341 16.93 2.72 27.94
C THR A 341 15.91 1.65 28.32
N ASN A 342 14.70 2.03 28.69
CA ASN A 342 13.64 1.08 28.98
C ASN A 342 12.91 0.58 27.71
N SER A 343 12.12 -0.47 27.86
CA SER A 343 11.30 -1.06 26.79
C SER A 343 10.27 -0.08 26.19
N ASN A 344 9.96 1.01 26.89
CA ASN A 344 9.01 2.02 26.47
C ASN A 344 9.68 3.17 25.68
N GLY A 345 11.01 3.10 25.46
CA GLY A 345 11.79 4.09 24.72
C GLY A 345 12.28 5.29 25.53
N GLN A 346 11.99 5.35 26.84
CA GLN A 346 12.54 6.35 27.74
C GLN A 346 14.03 6.04 27.96
N SER A 347 14.87 7.08 27.98
CA SER A 347 16.30 6.92 28.24
C SER A 347 16.83 7.93 29.24
N THR A 348 17.81 7.50 30.03
CA THR A 348 18.58 8.35 30.92
C THR A 348 20.06 8.10 30.75
N LYS A 349 20.87 9.14 30.99
CA LYS A 349 22.32 9.11 30.74
C LYS A 349 23.10 9.49 31.99
N THR A 350 24.30 8.94 32.11
CA THR A 350 25.28 9.34 33.14
C THR A 350 26.70 9.34 32.57
N GLN A 351 27.57 10.20 33.09
CA GLN A 351 28.96 10.30 32.68
C GLN A 351 29.87 9.53 33.64
N ILE A 352 30.80 8.77 33.08
CA ILE A 352 31.90 8.14 33.81
C ILE A 352 33.22 8.78 33.38
N LYS A 353 34.03 9.21 34.36
CA LYS A 353 35.28 9.95 34.11
C LYS A 353 36.53 9.17 34.51
N SER A 354 36.36 8.16 35.34
CA SER A 354 37.41 7.28 35.85
C SER A 354 36.79 5.97 36.29
N ASP A 355 37.64 5.00 36.60
CA ASP A 355 37.25 3.83 37.38
C ASP A 355 36.65 4.25 38.74
N GLY A 356 35.75 3.43 39.26
CA GLY A 356 35.04 3.66 40.52
C GLY A 356 33.56 3.31 40.44
N THR A 357 32.81 3.67 41.48
CA THR A 357 31.38 3.41 41.58
C THR A 357 30.60 4.70 41.43
N ILE A 358 29.54 4.68 40.63
CA ILE A 358 28.57 5.76 40.53
C ILE A 358 27.16 5.24 40.82
N SER A 359 26.28 6.13 41.27
CA SER A 359 24.87 5.82 41.49
C SER A 359 23.98 6.61 40.54
N LYS A 360 22.89 6.00 40.09
CA LYS A 360 21.88 6.63 39.24
C LYS A 360 20.50 6.11 39.61
N GLU A 361 19.54 7.01 39.81
CA GLU A 361 18.15 6.61 40.02
C GLU A 361 17.40 6.49 38.69
N ILE A 362 16.53 5.48 38.62
CA ILE A 362 15.54 5.26 37.56
C ILE A 362 14.16 4.96 38.17
N GLU A 363 13.12 4.97 37.35
CA GLU A 363 11.78 4.56 37.74
C GLU A 363 11.73 3.05 37.97
N LYS A 364 11.14 2.62 39.10
CA LYS A 364 10.89 1.21 39.45
C LYS A 364 9.49 0.82 38.97
N ASP A 365 9.35 0.74 37.66
CA ASP A 365 8.09 0.51 36.94
C ASP A 365 7.91 -0.95 36.49
N GLY A 366 8.86 -1.83 36.81
CA GLY A 366 8.89 -3.23 36.35
C GLY A 366 9.22 -3.39 34.87
N SER A 367 9.62 -2.32 34.17
CA SER A 367 10.07 -2.40 32.79
C SER A 367 11.49 -2.97 32.68
N THR A 368 11.83 -3.51 31.51
CA THR A 368 13.19 -3.97 31.24
C THR A 368 14.05 -2.82 30.70
N TRP A 369 15.17 -2.57 31.35
CA TRP A 369 16.17 -1.56 31.00
C TRP A 369 17.39 -2.21 30.35
N ASN A 370 17.81 -1.66 29.21
CA ASN A 370 19.04 -2.02 28.52
C ASN A 370 20.14 -1.00 28.81
N ILE A 371 21.38 -1.47 28.90
CA ILE A 371 22.55 -0.66 29.24
C ILE A 371 23.51 -0.60 28.05
N ALA A 372 23.89 0.60 27.66
CA ALA A 372 24.92 0.84 26.65
C ALA A 372 25.96 1.83 27.18
N VAL A 373 27.20 1.70 26.72
CA VAL A 373 28.27 2.66 27.04
C VAL A 373 28.91 3.15 25.75
N THR A 374 29.21 4.46 25.68
CA THR A 374 29.96 5.01 24.55
C THR A 374 31.32 4.33 24.44
N SER A 375 31.72 4.05 23.22
CA SER A 375 32.93 3.31 22.95
C SER A 375 34.22 4.01 23.29
N VAL A 376 35.25 3.19 23.42
CA VAL A 376 36.62 3.62 23.67
C VAL A 376 37.48 2.92 22.62
N THR A 377 38.05 3.70 21.69
CA THR A 377 38.94 3.18 20.65
C THR A 377 40.06 2.32 21.27
N GLY A 378 40.21 1.09 20.77
CA GLY A 378 41.21 0.13 21.26
C GLY A 378 40.81 -0.64 22.52
N TYR A 379 39.56 -0.51 22.98
CA TYR A 379 39.05 -1.22 24.15
C TYR A 379 37.68 -1.83 23.86
N LYS A 380 37.43 -2.99 24.48
CA LYS A 380 36.13 -3.66 24.50
C LYS A 380 35.45 -3.37 25.83
N ALA A 381 34.24 -2.82 25.79
CA ALA A 381 33.39 -2.72 26.98
C ALA A 381 32.66 -4.04 27.22
N ILE A 382 32.65 -4.51 28.46
CA ILE A 382 31.91 -5.68 28.93
C ILE A 382 30.95 -5.20 30.00
N ILE A 383 29.66 -5.47 29.81
CA ILE A 383 28.58 -4.99 30.67
C ILE A 383 27.89 -6.20 31.30
N SER A 384 27.74 -6.20 32.63
CA SER A 384 27.10 -7.29 33.36
C SER A 384 26.27 -6.78 34.55
N PRO A 385 24.94 -7.01 34.56
CA PRO A 385 24.15 -7.50 33.44
C PRO A 385 24.06 -6.43 32.32
N SER A 386 23.83 -6.83 31.07
CA SER A 386 23.60 -5.90 29.95
C SER A 386 22.16 -5.34 29.91
N SER A 387 21.25 -5.99 30.63
CA SER A 387 19.86 -5.57 30.82
C SER A 387 19.32 -6.09 32.16
N PHE A 388 18.32 -5.44 32.72
CA PHE A 388 17.67 -5.85 33.98
C PHE A 388 16.22 -5.36 34.02
N THR A 389 15.42 -5.91 34.93
CA THR A 389 14.05 -5.44 35.19
C THR A 389 14.09 -4.47 36.36
N ALA A 390 13.45 -3.31 36.22
CA ALA A 390 13.38 -2.29 37.27
C ALA A 390 12.32 -2.64 38.33
N ASP A 391 12.54 -3.73 39.05
CA ASP A 391 11.65 -4.27 40.09
C ASP A 391 12.30 -4.37 41.48
N GLN A 392 13.52 -3.87 41.65
CA GLN A 392 14.30 -3.93 42.89
C GLN A 392 14.46 -2.55 43.54
N ASP A 393 14.96 -2.51 44.78
CA ASP A 393 15.34 -1.23 45.39
C ASP A 393 16.74 -0.79 44.92
N THR A 394 17.58 -1.75 44.52
CA THR A 394 18.94 -1.51 44.07
C THR A 394 19.39 -2.55 43.05
N GLN A 395 19.98 -2.11 41.95
CA GLN A 395 20.58 -2.97 40.92
C GLN A 395 22.06 -2.68 40.76
N ASN A 396 22.88 -3.73 40.87
CA ASN A 396 24.33 -3.64 40.65
C ASN A 396 24.67 -3.91 39.18
N ILE A 397 25.53 -3.08 38.61
CA ILE A 397 25.96 -3.15 37.21
C ILE A 397 27.48 -3.03 37.18
N ASN A 398 28.14 -3.96 36.50
CA ASN A 398 29.58 -3.92 36.30
C ASN A 398 29.87 -3.59 34.83
N ILE A 399 30.72 -2.58 34.61
CA ILE A 399 31.22 -2.20 33.30
C ILE A 399 32.75 -2.28 33.36
N SER A 400 33.34 -3.23 32.64
CA SER A 400 34.79 -3.31 32.48
C SER A 400 35.21 -2.95 31.06
N PHE A 401 36.31 -2.22 30.93
CA PHE A 401 36.96 -1.93 29.66
C PHE A 401 38.24 -2.75 29.56
N GLU A 402 38.26 -3.70 28.63
CA GLU A 402 39.44 -4.50 28.35
C GLU A 402 40.18 -3.93 27.16
N GLN A 403 41.48 -3.66 27.32
CA GLN A 403 42.31 -3.22 26.21
C GLN A 403 42.36 -4.35 25.17
N LEU A 404 41.91 -4.07 23.95
CA LEU A 404 42.11 -4.98 22.84
C LEU A 404 43.62 -5.09 22.60
N ALA A 405 44.11 -6.31 22.39
CA ALA A 405 45.50 -6.51 22.01
C ALA A 405 45.81 -5.58 20.83
N PRO A 406 46.91 -4.79 20.87
CA PRO A 406 47.25 -3.96 19.74
C PRO A 406 47.43 -4.89 18.53
N ILE A 407 46.75 -4.56 17.44
CA ILE A 407 47.02 -5.21 16.16
C ILE A 407 48.50 -4.96 15.88
N GLU A 408 49.29 -6.03 15.83
CA GLU A 408 50.72 -5.92 15.57
C GLU A 408 50.93 -5.10 14.29
N SER A 409 51.85 -4.14 14.33
CA SER A 409 52.09 -3.23 13.20
C SER A 409 52.30 -4.03 11.91
N GLY A 410 51.48 -3.75 10.89
CA GLY A 410 51.54 -4.43 9.60
C GLY A 410 50.71 -5.72 9.48
N LYS A 411 50.06 -6.19 10.55
CA LYS A 411 49.09 -7.29 10.47
C LYS A 411 47.71 -6.78 10.05
N LYS A 412 46.99 -7.58 9.26
CA LYS A 412 45.60 -7.31 8.88
C LYS A 412 44.68 -8.14 9.78
N VAL A 413 43.65 -7.50 10.31
CA VAL A 413 42.48 -8.15 10.91
C VAL A 413 41.29 -7.80 10.04
N ILE A 414 40.66 -8.83 9.47
CA ILE A 414 39.56 -8.69 8.50
C ILE A 414 38.28 -9.22 9.13
N GLY A 415 37.22 -8.40 9.10
CA GLY A 415 35.88 -8.80 9.52
C GLY A 415 34.94 -8.91 8.32
N TYR A 416 34.31 -10.07 8.14
CA TYR A 416 33.20 -10.22 7.19
C TYR A 416 31.92 -9.65 7.82
N TYR A 417 31.32 -8.67 7.15
CA TYR A 417 30.11 -8.01 7.62
C TYR A 417 28.89 -8.57 6.88
N TRP A 418 28.20 -9.52 7.52
CA TRP A 418 27.03 -10.18 6.94
C TRP A 418 25.75 -9.37 7.12
N LYS A 419 25.01 -9.21 6.01
CA LYS A 419 23.95 -8.21 5.79
C LYS A 419 22.69 -8.27 6.67
N PRO A 420 22.31 -9.33 7.39
CA PRO A 420 21.13 -9.30 8.26
C PRO A 420 21.24 -8.30 9.40
N GLY A 421 22.47 -7.95 9.80
CA GLY A 421 22.72 -6.80 10.67
C GLY A 421 22.31 -5.46 10.06
N LEU A 422 22.24 -5.31 8.73
CA LEU A 422 21.78 -4.13 7.99
C LEU A 422 20.27 -4.15 7.67
N ILE A 423 19.59 -5.28 7.86
CA ILE A 423 18.17 -5.47 7.48
C ILE A 423 17.21 -4.91 8.55
N SER A 424 17.62 -4.87 9.82
CA SER A 424 16.80 -4.21 10.84
C SER A 424 16.77 -2.70 10.61
N ASN A 425 15.61 -2.08 10.82
CA ASN A 425 15.50 -0.61 10.87
C ASN A 425 16.35 0.03 12.00
N ASP A 426 16.94 -0.81 12.85
CA ASP A 426 17.70 -0.43 14.03
C ASP A 426 19.21 -0.37 13.79
N TYR A 427 19.71 -0.80 12.62
CA TYR A 427 21.14 -0.71 12.35
C TYR A 427 21.58 0.73 12.15
N LYS A 428 22.11 1.32 13.22
CA LYS A 428 22.69 2.66 13.19
C LYS A 428 24.16 2.67 12.81
N GLY A 429 24.79 1.50 12.65
CA GLY A 429 26.19 1.29 12.33
C GLY A 429 27.13 2.18 13.11
N SER A 430 27.81 1.62 14.09
CA SER A 430 28.68 2.41 14.96
C SER A 430 30.15 2.22 14.61
N ALA A 431 30.97 3.21 14.96
CA ALA A 431 32.42 3.06 14.94
C ALA A 431 32.85 1.84 15.79
N GLU A 432 32.05 1.43 16.76
CA GLU A 432 32.31 0.24 17.59
C GLU A 432 32.28 -1.06 16.82
N ASP A 433 31.31 -1.22 15.92
CA ASP A 433 31.07 -2.47 15.21
C ASP A 433 32.25 -2.83 14.28
N VAL A 434 33.01 -1.82 13.87
CA VAL A 434 34.14 -1.96 12.95
C VAL A 434 35.51 -1.67 13.58
N ALA A 435 35.56 -1.14 14.81
CA ALA A 435 36.79 -0.78 15.52
C ALA A 435 37.86 -1.89 15.64
N PRO A 436 37.53 -3.20 15.77
CA PRO A 436 38.57 -4.22 15.87
C PRO A 436 39.22 -4.58 14.53
N TYR A 437 38.70 -4.07 13.40
CA TYR A 437 39.11 -4.50 12.07
C TYR A 437 39.96 -3.45 11.34
N THR A 438 41.04 -3.92 10.72
CA THR A 438 41.80 -3.12 9.75
C THR A 438 41.10 -3.05 8.39
N HIS A 439 40.34 -4.08 8.04
CA HIS A 439 39.56 -4.17 6.81
C HIS A 439 38.18 -4.73 7.13
N VAL A 440 37.14 -4.13 6.56
CA VAL A 440 35.75 -4.58 6.65
C VAL A 440 35.35 -5.07 5.27
N ILE A 441 35.01 -6.36 5.18
CA ILE A 441 34.53 -6.98 3.94
C ILE A 441 33.00 -6.92 3.90
N TYR A 442 32.46 -6.31 2.85
CA TYR A 442 31.03 -6.19 2.57
C TYR A 442 30.56 -7.37 1.72
N SER A 443 29.72 -8.23 2.31
CA SER A 443 29.31 -9.50 1.72
C SER A 443 27.82 -9.53 1.37
N PHE A 444 27.39 -9.59 0.12
CA PHE A 444 28.18 -9.73 -1.12
C PHE A 444 27.64 -8.88 -2.26
N LEU A 445 28.50 -8.59 -3.22
CA LEU A 445 28.07 -8.29 -4.58
C LEU A 445 27.98 -9.61 -5.35
N THR A 446 26.97 -9.78 -6.20
CA THR A 446 26.70 -11.05 -6.88
C THR A 446 26.56 -10.90 -8.39
N LEU A 447 27.02 -11.91 -9.12
CA LEU A 447 26.81 -12.00 -10.56
C LEU A 447 25.35 -12.36 -10.87
N ASP A 448 24.69 -13.19 -10.05
CA ASP A 448 23.26 -13.42 -10.17
C ASP A 448 22.45 -12.26 -9.57
N GLY A 449 21.35 -11.90 -10.24
CA GLY A 449 20.37 -10.93 -9.73
C GLY A 449 19.41 -11.56 -8.71
N SER A 450 19.47 -12.87 -8.52
CA SER A 450 18.66 -13.61 -7.54
C SER A 450 19.49 -14.75 -6.92
N PRO A 451 20.58 -14.42 -6.20
CA PRO A 451 21.45 -15.42 -5.59
C PRO A 451 20.65 -16.26 -4.57
N ASN A 452 20.94 -17.56 -4.50
CA ASN A 452 20.20 -18.50 -3.67
C ASN A 452 21.18 -19.44 -2.94
N PRO A 453 21.29 -19.35 -1.60
CA PRO A 453 22.20 -20.19 -0.83
C PRO A 453 21.80 -21.67 -0.79
N ASP A 454 20.51 -21.99 -0.95
CA ASP A 454 20.04 -23.38 -0.90
C ASP A 454 20.26 -24.08 -2.24
N VAL A 455 20.06 -23.35 -3.35
CA VAL A 455 20.20 -23.87 -4.72
C VAL A 455 20.92 -22.84 -5.61
N PRO A 456 22.24 -22.67 -5.46
CA PRO A 456 23.01 -21.74 -6.29
C PRO A 456 22.89 -22.09 -7.78
N ALA A 457 22.72 -21.10 -8.65
CA ALA A 457 22.43 -21.38 -10.05
C ALA A 457 23.68 -21.87 -10.81
N ASN A 458 23.59 -23.03 -11.47
CA ASN A 458 24.66 -23.56 -12.31
C ASN A 458 24.61 -22.97 -13.73
N LYS A 459 24.96 -21.69 -13.86
CA LYS A 459 24.98 -20.92 -15.12
C LYS A 459 26.09 -19.86 -15.07
N ASN A 460 26.56 -19.39 -16.22
CA ASN A 460 27.48 -18.26 -16.29
C ASN A 460 26.73 -16.94 -16.07
N TRP A 461 27.46 -15.88 -15.75
CA TRP A 461 26.94 -14.52 -15.71
C TRP A 461 26.30 -14.13 -17.03
N SER A 462 25.20 -13.38 -16.94
CA SER A 462 24.47 -12.91 -18.11
C SER A 462 25.26 -11.85 -18.91
N GLY A 463 26.29 -11.24 -18.31
CA GLY A 463 26.99 -10.09 -18.87
C GLY A 463 26.26 -8.77 -18.65
N ALA A 464 25.21 -8.75 -17.81
CA ALA A 464 24.41 -7.56 -17.58
C ALA A 464 25.10 -6.58 -16.61
N TYR A 465 25.00 -6.84 -15.31
CA TYR A 465 25.58 -5.98 -14.29
C TYR A 465 25.96 -6.78 -13.03
N LEU A 466 26.90 -6.24 -12.26
CA LEU A 466 27.24 -6.68 -10.92
C LEU A 466 26.16 -6.19 -9.95
N ASN A 467 25.57 -7.09 -9.17
CA ASN A 467 24.44 -6.78 -8.31
C ASN A 467 24.88 -6.46 -6.89
N GLU A 468 24.21 -5.50 -6.25
CA GLU A 468 24.13 -5.48 -4.80
C GLU A 468 23.07 -6.51 -4.37
N SER A 469 23.49 -7.56 -3.66
CA SER A 469 22.65 -8.76 -3.50
C SER A 469 21.36 -8.57 -2.69
N MET A 470 21.24 -7.52 -1.88
CA MET A 470 20.02 -7.22 -1.12
C MET A 470 19.02 -6.38 -1.90
N ALA A 471 19.51 -5.39 -2.65
CA ALA A 471 18.71 -4.59 -3.55
C ALA A 471 18.32 -5.38 -4.81
N GLY A 472 19.04 -6.46 -5.13
CA GLY A 472 18.79 -7.30 -6.31
C GLY A 472 18.95 -6.52 -7.62
N THR A 473 19.84 -5.52 -7.62
CA THR A 473 20.01 -4.60 -8.76
C THR A 473 21.45 -4.14 -8.90
N ASP A 474 21.73 -3.50 -10.03
CA ASP A 474 23.03 -2.94 -10.42
C ASP A 474 23.65 -2.08 -9.30
N VAL A 475 24.81 -2.51 -8.81
CA VAL A 475 25.53 -1.81 -7.73
C VAL A 475 25.92 -0.39 -8.12
N LEU A 476 26.19 -0.13 -9.41
CA LEU A 476 26.49 1.22 -9.90
C LEU A 476 25.26 2.13 -9.84
N LYS A 477 24.05 1.59 -9.99
CA LYS A 477 22.82 2.35 -9.74
C LYS A 477 22.58 2.57 -8.26
N VAL A 478 22.84 1.57 -7.41
CA VAL A 478 22.73 1.75 -5.95
C VAL A 478 23.64 2.89 -5.48
N MET A 479 24.91 2.89 -5.92
CA MET A 479 25.93 3.86 -5.48
C MET A 479 26.04 5.12 -6.35
N GLY A 480 25.29 5.20 -7.46
CA GLY A 480 25.40 6.29 -8.45
C GLY A 480 25.09 7.67 -7.87
N ASN A 481 25.58 8.75 -8.45
CA ASN A 481 25.32 10.10 -7.92
C ASN A 481 23.95 10.61 -8.38
N TYR A 482 23.08 10.93 -7.43
CA TYR A 482 21.73 11.47 -7.68
C TYR A 482 21.61 12.88 -7.10
N GLU A 483 20.93 13.77 -7.81
CA GLU A 483 20.63 15.12 -7.31
C GLU A 483 19.69 15.05 -6.10
N ASN A 484 18.64 14.23 -6.20
CA ASN A 484 17.71 14.00 -5.09
C ASN A 484 17.72 12.55 -4.62
N PRO A 485 17.65 12.29 -3.29
CA PRO A 485 17.64 10.93 -2.74
C PRO A 485 16.48 10.04 -3.22
N TRP A 486 15.32 10.63 -3.56
CA TRP A 486 14.14 9.89 -4.04
C TRP A 486 14.25 9.43 -5.50
N ASP A 487 15.23 9.92 -6.26
CA ASP A 487 15.50 9.45 -7.62
C ASP A 487 16.24 8.09 -7.61
N ASN A 488 16.77 7.69 -6.45
CA ASN A 488 17.40 6.40 -6.22
C ASN A 488 16.45 5.44 -5.50
N ASN A 489 15.85 4.51 -6.25
CA ASN A 489 14.95 3.47 -5.70
C ASN A 489 15.63 2.58 -4.64
N SER A 490 16.96 2.53 -4.63
CA SER A 490 17.77 1.77 -3.68
C SER A 490 18.48 2.65 -2.65
N ASN A 491 18.04 3.92 -2.49
CA ASN A 491 18.67 4.85 -1.55
C ASN A 491 18.70 4.31 -0.11
N TRP A 492 17.68 3.52 0.28
CA TRP A 492 17.62 2.87 1.59
C TRP A 492 18.84 1.98 1.88
N GLN A 493 19.39 1.33 0.85
CA GLN A 493 20.58 0.48 0.96
C GLN A 493 21.84 1.31 0.81
N ARG A 494 21.86 2.26 -0.13
CA ARG A 494 22.97 3.19 -0.34
C ARG A 494 23.38 3.90 0.96
N VAL A 495 22.44 4.49 1.69
CA VAL A 495 22.76 5.23 2.94
C VAL A 495 23.38 4.34 4.02
N ARG A 496 23.04 3.04 4.03
CA ARG A 496 23.61 2.07 4.97
C ARG A 496 25.06 1.71 4.60
N ILE A 497 25.31 1.53 3.30
CA ILE A 497 26.66 1.31 2.76
C ILE A 497 27.53 2.54 3.01
N ASP A 498 27.04 3.75 2.69
CA ASP A 498 27.76 5.01 2.93
C ASP A 498 28.12 5.17 4.42
N ASN A 499 27.20 4.84 5.32
CA ASN A 499 27.48 4.86 6.75
C ASN A 499 28.55 3.83 7.14
N LEU A 500 28.50 2.60 6.62
CA LEU A 500 29.49 1.55 6.89
C LEU A 500 30.89 1.96 6.40
N ILE A 501 31.00 2.53 5.20
CA ILE A 501 32.25 3.10 4.67
C ILE A 501 32.76 4.19 5.61
N LYS A 502 31.89 5.14 5.97
CA LYS A 502 32.24 6.26 6.86
C LYS A 502 32.79 5.77 8.20
N VAL A 503 32.08 4.88 8.91
CA VAL A 503 32.54 4.42 10.24
C VAL A 503 33.79 3.54 10.15
N THR A 504 33.99 2.85 9.03
CA THR A 504 35.23 2.11 8.74
C THR A 504 36.40 3.08 8.62
N HIS A 505 36.25 4.16 7.86
CA HIS A 505 37.29 5.18 7.68
C HIS A 505 37.55 6.00 8.95
N GLU A 506 36.52 6.30 9.76
CA GLU A 506 36.68 6.95 11.06
C GLU A 506 37.57 6.12 12.01
N ASN A 507 37.56 4.80 11.86
CA ASN A 507 38.47 3.87 12.56
C ASN A 507 39.80 3.62 11.81
N LYS A 508 40.08 4.35 10.74
CA LYS A 508 41.26 4.17 9.87
C LYS A 508 41.33 2.79 9.21
N GLY A 509 40.20 2.09 9.13
CA GLY A 509 40.07 0.83 8.41
C GLY A 509 39.87 1.04 6.92
N LYS A 510 39.82 -0.07 6.19
CA LYS A 510 39.56 -0.14 4.74
C LYS A 510 38.27 -0.88 4.46
N PHE A 511 37.42 -0.30 3.61
CA PHE A 511 36.17 -0.92 3.19
C PHE A 511 36.37 -1.69 1.88
N ILE A 512 36.08 -2.99 1.89
CA ILE A 512 36.33 -3.88 0.76
C ILE A 512 35.02 -4.52 0.31
N TRP A 513 34.72 -4.47 -0.98
CA TRP A 513 33.56 -5.15 -1.56
C TRP A 513 33.91 -6.62 -1.84
N ALA A 514 33.19 -7.59 -1.25
CA ALA A 514 33.34 -8.99 -1.64
C ALA A 514 32.39 -9.35 -2.78
N ILE A 515 32.92 -10.01 -3.82
CA ILE A 515 32.15 -10.53 -4.96
C ILE A 515 32.05 -12.05 -4.85
N GLY A 516 30.83 -12.57 -4.94
CA GLY A 516 30.56 -14.01 -4.94
C GLY A 516 29.81 -14.49 -3.71
N GLY A 517 30.44 -15.41 -2.98
CA GLY A 517 29.87 -16.19 -1.90
C GLY A 517 29.08 -17.41 -2.39
N TRP A 518 28.85 -18.36 -1.48
CA TRP A 518 28.17 -19.64 -1.72
C TRP A 518 26.88 -19.55 -2.54
N SER A 519 26.08 -18.49 -2.34
CA SER A 519 24.77 -18.29 -2.99
C SER A 519 24.81 -17.85 -4.45
N ASP A 520 25.98 -17.47 -4.97
CA ASP A 520 26.12 -16.90 -6.32
C ASP A 520 26.22 -18.01 -7.41
N LEU A 521 26.61 -17.63 -8.61
CA LEU A 521 26.71 -18.51 -9.77
C LEU A 521 27.82 -19.56 -9.65
N GLN A 522 27.49 -20.82 -9.98
CA GLN A 522 28.49 -21.89 -10.00
C GLN A 522 29.46 -21.83 -11.21
N GLN A 523 29.16 -21.01 -12.23
CA GLN A 523 29.99 -20.86 -13.44
C GLN A 523 30.42 -19.40 -13.68
N THR A 524 30.58 -18.60 -12.61
CA THR A 524 31.10 -17.21 -12.57
C THR A 524 31.02 -16.45 -13.91
N LEU A 525 32.15 -16.15 -14.56
CA LEU A 525 32.29 -15.45 -15.83
C LEU A 525 32.74 -16.39 -16.95
N LYS A 526 32.51 -15.95 -18.19
CA LYS A 526 33.22 -16.44 -19.39
C LYS A 526 34.43 -15.56 -19.70
N ASP A 527 35.38 -16.10 -20.46
CA ASP A 527 36.62 -15.41 -20.82
C ASP A 527 36.39 -14.07 -21.56
N ASP A 528 35.36 -14.01 -22.41
CA ASP A 528 34.95 -12.83 -23.17
C ASP A 528 34.21 -11.77 -22.34
N GLN A 529 33.86 -12.08 -21.08
CA GLN A 529 33.15 -11.17 -20.18
C GLN A 529 34.08 -10.44 -19.20
N VAL A 530 35.35 -10.83 -19.11
CA VAL A 530 36.28 -10.32 -18.11
C VAL A 530 36.45 -8.80 -18.19
N ASP A 531 36.67 -8.24 -19.38
CA ASP A 531 36.87 -6.80 -19.53
C ASP A 531 35.63 -5.99 -19.11
N ALA A 532 34.45 -6.41 -19.56
CA ALA A 532 33.19 -5.74 -19.21
C ALA A 532 32.89 -5.80 -17.70
N PHE A 533 33.24 -6.92 -17.05
CA PHE A 533 33.13 -7.05 -15.60
C PHE A 533 34.15 -6.14 -14.87
N VAL A 534 35.41 -6.14 -15.30
CA VAL A 534 36.46 -5.30 -14.71
C VAL A 534 36.12 -3.82 -14.83
N ASP A 535 35.58 -3.39 -15.96
CA ASP A 535 35.13 -2.01 -16.16
C ASP A 535 34.09 -1.61 -15.11
N GLN A 536 33.12 -2.48 -14.80
CA GLN A 536 32.13 -2.22 -13.76
C GLN A 536 32.75 -2.12 -12.35
N VAL A 537 33.74 -2.98 -12.04
CA VAL A 537 34.45 -2.93 -10.75
C VAL A 537 35.26 -1.64 -10.62
N VAL A 538 35.94 -1.21 -11.69
CA VAL A 538 36.70 0.04 -11.70
C VAL A 538 35.78 1.24 -11.50
N GLU A 539 34.65 1.30 -12.21
CA GLU A 539 33.67 2.38 -12.02
C GLU A 539 33.07 2.37 -10.62
N LEU A 540 32.82 1.20 -10.02
CA LEU A 540 32.37 1.12 -8.63
C LEU A 540 33.43 1.69 -7.68
N LEU A 541 34.70 1.35 -7.86
CA LEU A 541 35.80 1.83 -7.00
C LEU A 541 36.13 3.31 -7.20
N LYS A 542 35.74 3.91 -8.33
CA LYS A 542 35.74 5.38 -8.53
C LYS A 542 34.64 6.05 -7.71
N LEU A 543 33.50 5.39 -7.52
CA LEU A 543 32.39 5.90 -6.70
C LEU A 543 32.64 5.70 -5.21
N ALA A 544 33.00 4.48 -4.79
CA ALA A 544 33.08 4.11 -3.38
C ALA A 544 33.92 2.84 -3.11
N GLY A 545 34.53 2.81 -1.92
CA GLY A 545 35.29 1.66 -1.43
C GLY A 545 36.81 1.77 -1.64
N ASP A 546 37.53 0.94 -0.90
CA ASP A 546 39.00 0.87 -0.92
C ASP A 546 39.53 -0.34 -1.69
N GLY A 547 38.66 -1.24 -2.15
CA GLY A 547 39.09 -2.43 -2.86
C GLY A 547 38.00 -3.46 -3.08
N ILE A 548 38.40 -4.58 -3.67
CA ILE A 548 37.55 -5.73 -3.96
C ILE A 548 38.16 -6.99 -3.34
N ASP A 549 37.35 -7.95 -2.92
CA ASP A 549 37.75 -9.31 -2.57
C ASP A 549 36.99 -10.29 -3.45
N PHE A 550 37.71 -11.24 -4.06
CA PHE A 550 37.10 -12.30 -4.86
C PHE A 550 36.87 -13.52 -4.00
N ASP A 551 35.61 -13.80 -3.69
CA ASP A 551 35.14 -14.96 -2.93
C ASP A 551 34.26 -15.84 -3.84
N TRP A 552 34.85 -16.32 -4.94
CA TRP A 552 34.11 -17.06 -5.95
C TRP A 552 34.03 -18.54 -5.65
N GLU A 553 32.89 -18.94 -5.10
CA GLU A 553 32.44 -20.32 -5.08
C GLU A 553 31.45 -20.47 -6.25
N HIS A 554 31.63 -21.39 -7.19
CA HIS A 554 32.01 -22.80 -7.02
C HIS A 554 33.03 -23.27 -8.08
N MET A 555 34.28 -22.77 -8.05
CA MET A 555 35.22 -22.98 -9.16
C MET A 555 35.76 -24.41 -9.28
N SER A 556 36.14 -25.02 -8.17
CA SER A 556 36.75 -26.37 -8.16
C SER A 556 35.72 -27.50 -8.02
N GLN A 557 34.63 -27.24 -7.30
CA GLN A 557 33.59 -28.20 -6.94
C GLN A 557 32.24 -27.48 -7.00
N LEU A 558 31.24 -28.07 -7.63
CA LEU A 558 29.86 -27.57 -7.65
C LEU A 558 29.20 -27.68 -6.27
N ALA A 559 28.10 -26.94 -6.07
CA ALA A 559 27.38 -26.90 -4.78
C ALA A 559 26.88 -28.28 -4.31
N ASN A 560 26.71 -29.24 -5.23
CA ASN A 560 26.32 -30.62 -4.91
C ASN A 560 27.50 -31.54 -4.56
N GLY A 561 28.72 -31.00 -4.45
CA GLY A 561 29.94 -31.74 -4.15
C GLY A 561 30.61 -32.42 -5.34
N SER A 562 30.04 -32.36 -6.55
CA SER A 562 30.68 -32.93 -7.75
C SER A 562 31.77 -32.00 -8.31
N PRO A 563 32.82 -32.53 -8.97
CA PRO A 563 33.81 -31.70 -9.64
C PRO A 563 33.17 -30.74 -10.64
N ASN A 564 33.60 -29.48 -10.67
CA ASN A 564 33.11 -28.54 -11.67
C ASN A 564 33.62 -28.95 -13.07
N PRO A 565 32.74 -29.24 -14.05
CA PRO A 565 33.16 -29.67 -15.38
C PRO A 565 33.99 -28.61 -16.12
N ASN A 566 33.86 -27.33 -15.75
CA ASN A 566 34.59 -26.22 -16.33
C ASN A 566 35.69 -25.68 -15.41
N LYS A 567 36.13 -26.46 -14.42
CA LYS A 567 37.12 -26.04 -13.41
C LYS A 567 38.32 -25.28 -14.01
N ASP A 568 39.02 -25.88 -14.96
CA ASP A 568 40.24 -25.28 -15.53
C ASP A 568 39.96 -23.94 -16.22
N GLN A 569 38.82 -23.84 -16.92
CA GLN A 569 38.37 -22.59 -17.53
C GLN A 569 38.06 -21.53 -16.46
N GLN A 570 37.30 -21.88 -15.42
CA GLN A 570 36.92 -20.96 -14.35
C GLN A 570 38.13 -20.42 -13.60
N LEU A 571 39.11 -21.29 -13.31
CA LEU A 571 40.37 -20.89 -12.66
C LEU A 571 41.21 -19.94 -13.53
N ALA A 572 41.30 -20.21 -14.84
CA ALA A 572 41.96 -19.32 -15.78
C ALA A 572 41.24 -17.96 -15.88
N VAL A 573 39.90 -17.96 -15.86
CA VAL A 573 39.07 -16.75 -15.89
C VAL A 573 39.25 -15.91 -14.63
N LEU A 574 39.31 -16.52 -13.43
CA LEU A 574 39.63 -15.78 -12.20
C LEU A 574 41.05 -15.20 -12.26
N ALA A 575 42.05 -15.99 -12.67
CA ALA A 575 43.43 -15.50 -12.79
C ALA A 575 43.54 -14.32 -13.77
N LYS A 576 42.86 -14.42 -14.94
CA LYS A 576 42.75 -13.33 -15.90
C LYS A 576 42.05 -12.11 -15.31
N THR A 577 40.96 -12.31 -14.57
CA THR A 577 40.20 -11.23 -13.93
C THR A 577 41.04 -10.47 -12.92
N LEU A 578 41.74 -11.19 -12.02
CA LEU A 578 42.64 -10.59 -11.03
C LEU A 578 43.70 -9.73 -11.71
N LYS A 579 44.40 -10.29 -12.71
CA LYS A 579 45.44 -9.56 -13.45
C LYS A 579 44.89 -8.33 -14.16
N THR A 580 43.79 -8.52 -14.90
CA THR A 580 43.17 -7.45 -15.72
C THR A 580 42.68 -6.30 -14.82
N LEU A 581 42.11 -6.63 -13.65
CA LEU A 581 41.71 -5.61 -12.69
C LEU A 581 42.91 -4.83 -12.14
N ARG A 582 43.99 -5.51 -11.73
CA ARG A 582 45.20 -4.83 -11.25
C ARG A 582 45.77 -3.90 -12.31
N ASP A 583 45.95 -4.40 -13.54
CA ASP A 583 46.46 -3.61 -14.65
C ASP A 583 45.58 -2.37 -14.93
N ARG A 584 44.25 -2.53 -14.90
CA ARG A 584 43.32 -1.43 -15.15
C ARG A 584 43.32 -0.39 -14.03
N LEU A 585 43.35 -0.83 -12.77
CA LEU A 585 43.47 0.08 -11.63
C LEU A 585 44.78 0.87 -11.69
N ASP A 586 45.89 0.24 -12.06
CA ASP A 586 47.18 0.92 -12.22
C ASP A 586 47.15 1.95 -13.35
N ALA A 587 46.55 1.61 -14.49
CA ALA A 587 46.38 2.51 -15.62
C ALA A 587 45.53 3.75 -15.29
N GLU A 588 44.53 3.58 -14.42
CA GLU A 588 43.66 4.67 -13.94
C GLU A 588 44.27 5.45 -12.75
N GLY A 589 45.49 5.11 -12.30
CA GLY A 589 46.14 5.78 -11.16
C GLY A 589 45.53 5.42 -9.80
N MET A 590 44.90 4.25 -9.70
CA MET A 590 44.21 3.72 -8.51
C MET A 590 45.04 2.63 -7.83
N GLN A 591 46.35 2.86 -7.67
CA GLN A 591 47.27 1.91 -7.00
C GLN A 591 46.94 1.73 -5.51
N ASP A 592 46.20 2.66 -4.91
CA ASP A 592 45.73 2.57 -3.52
C ASP A 592 44.62 1.54 -3.32
N LYS A 593 43.91 1.18 -4.40
CA LYS A 593 42.82 0.20 -4.35
C LYS A 593 43.34 -1.21 -4.23
N GLN A 594 42.78 -1.93 -3.26
CA GLN A 594 43.25 -3.26 -2.88
C GLN A 594 42.45 -4.37 -3.55
N ILE A 595 43.11 -5.49 -3.82
CA ILE A 595 42.50 -6.70 -4.36
C ILE A 595 42.77 -7.85 -3.39
N GLY A 596 41.72 -8.54 -2.96
CA GLY A 596 41.77 -9.75 -2.17
C GLY A 596 41.41 -10.98 -2.99
N TYR A 597 41.98 -12.11 -2.61
CA TYR A 597 41.61 -13.42 -3.12
C TYR A 597 41.25 -14.34 -1.95
N THR A 598 39.97 -14.66 -1.81
CA THR A 598 39.46 -15.61 -0.82
C THR A 598 39.36 -17.00 -1.44
N THR A 599 39.82 -17.99 -0.69
CA THR A 599 40.06 -19.34 -1.21
C THR A 599 39.85 -20.41 -0.15
N ARG A 600 39.49 -21.63 -0.55
CA ARG A 600 39.44 -22.78 0.38
C ARG A 600 40.83 -23.16 0.87
N PHE A 601 40.88 -23.72 2.07
CA PHE A 601 42.12 -24.10 2.75
C PHE A 601 43.05 -25.04 1.98
N ASN A 602 42.53 -25.84 1.04
CA ASN A 602 43.28 -26.83 0.26
C ASN A 602 43.68 -26.32 -1.15
N ALA A 603 43.53 -25.02 -1.42
CA ALA A 603 43.83 -24.39 -2.71
C ALA A 603 45.29 -24.50 -3.16
N PHE A 604 46.21 -24.63 -2.21
CA PHE A 604 47.64 -24.82 -2.46
C PHE A 604 48.13 -26.23 -2.07
N PHE A 605 47.23 -27.21 -2.05
CA PHE A 605 47.61 -28.60 -1.90
C PHE A 605 47.88 -29.18 -3.30
N GLU A 606 48.97 -29.92 -3.46
CA GLU A 606 49.15 -30.76 -4.66
C GLU A 606 48.32 -32.04 -4.55
N SER A 607 48.06 -32.48 -3.31
CA SER A 607 47.21 -33.62 -3.00
C SER A 607 46.76 -33.55 -1.54
N SER A 608 45.45 -33.53 -1.28
CA SER A 608 44.93 -33.55 0.10
C SER A 608 45.33 -34.82 0.85
N LYS A 609 45.52 -35.96 0.15
CA LYS A 609 46.03 -37.21 0.74
C LYS A 609 47.42 -37.04 1.34
N ALA A 610 48.29 -36.21 0.74
CA ALA A 610 49.63 -35.94 1.28
C ALA A 610 49.59 -35.21 2.63
N HIS A 611 48.48 -34.53 2.91
CA HIS A 611 48.20 -33.80 4.15
C HIS A 611 47.34 -34.63 5.13
N GLY A 612 47.13 -35.92 4.86
CA GLY A 612 46.44 -36.85 5.76
C GLY A 612 44.93 -36.88 5.64
N PHE A 613 44.35 -36.21 4.63
CA PHE A 613 42.92 -36.30 4.33
C PHE A 613 42.56 -37.66 3.70
N ALA A 614 41.29 -38.02 3.76
CA ALA A 614 40.77 -39.25 3.15
C ALA A 614 41.05 -39.28 1.63
N SER A 615 41.17 -40.48 1.06
CA SER A 615 41.60 -40.65 -0.34
C SER A 615 40.60 -40.13 -1.37
N ASP A 616 39.33 -39.98 -0.99
CA ASP A 616 38.24 -39.41 -1.76
C ASP A 616 38.08 -37.89 -1.56
N TYR A 617 38.76 -37.31 -0.56
CA TYR A 617 38.83 -35.88 -0.38
C TYR A 617 39.88 -35.29 -1.33
N ASN A 618 39.42 -34.67 -2.41
CA ASN A 618 40.29 -34.10 -3.44
C ASN A 618 40.92 -32.77 -2.99
N SER A 619 42.01 -32.40 -3.65
CA SER A 619 42.52 -31.03 -3.53
C SER A 619 41.84 -30.15 -4.56
N ASP A 620 41.50 -28.93 -4.13
CA ASP A 620 41.00 -27.91 -5.03
C ASP A 620 42.11 -27.45 -5.97
N GLY A 621 43.34 -27.27 -5.46
CA GLY A 621 44.52 -26.92 -6.29
C GLY A 621 44.38 -25.58 -7.03
N GLU A 622 43.35 -24.79 -6.71
CA GLU A 622 42.98 -23.58 -7.42
C GLU A 622 44.05 -22.49 -7.34
N GLY A 623 44.63 -22.30 -6.15
CA GLY A 623 45.69 -21.33 -5.94
C GLY A 623 46.95 -21.67 -6.75
N ILE A 624 47.27 -22.96 -6.90
CA ILE A 624 48.39 -23.43 -7.74
C ILE A 624 48.11 -23.09 -9.21
N ALA A 625 46.90 -23.39 -9.69
CA ALA A 625 46.51 -23.12 -11.08
C ALA A 625 46.52 -21.61 -11.38
N ILE A 626 45.96 -20.80 -10.49
CA ILE A 626 45.92 -19.33 -10.61
C ILE A 626 47.34 -18.74 -10.60
N GLN A 627 48.18 -19.12 -9.64
CA GLN A 627 49.56 -18.63 -9.55
C GLN A 627 50.39 -19.05 -10.79
N LYS A 628 50.18 -20.27 -11.30
CA LYS A 628 50.81 -20.72 -12.55
C LYS A 628 50.34 -19.87 -13.73
N TRP A 629 49.03 -19.70 -13.90
CA TRP A 629 48.47 -18.89 -14.98
C TRP A 629 49.03 -17.46 -14.95
N LEU A 630 49.06 -16.83 -13.77
CA LEU A 630 49.61 -15.47 -13.62
C LEU A 630 51.08 -15.40 -14.03
N ARG A 631 51.91 -16.37 -13.62
CA ARG A 631 53.33 -16.44 -14.00
C ARG A 631 53.54 -16.64 -15.50
N ASP A 632 52.70 -17.46 -16.13
CA ASP A 632 52.72 -17.65 -17.59
C ASP A 632 52.31 -16.37 -18.35
N HIS A 633 51.74 -15.37 -17.66
CA HIS A 633 51.33 -14.07 -18.18
C HIS A 633 52.06 -12.90 -17.48
N ASP A 634 53.35 -13.09 -17.14
CA ASP A 634 54.27 -12.08 -16.59
C ASP A 634 53.85 -11.43 -15.26
N SER A 635 52.88 -12.03 -14.56
CA SER A 635 52.37 -11.58 -13.27
C SER A 635 52.63 -12.62 -12.17
N SER A 636 52.10 -12.37 -10.98
CA SER A 636 52.01 -13.30 -9.88
C SER A 636 50.95 -12.80 -8.89
N LEU A 637 50.51 -13.64 -7.95
CA LEU A 637 49.61 -13.21 -6.88
C LEU A 637 50.21 -12.02 -6.09
N GLU A 638 51.51 -12.01 -5.84
CA GLU A 638 52.19 -10.92 -5.13
C GLU A 638 52.17 -9.58 -5.88
N LYS A 639 52.10 -9.61 -7.21
CA LYS A 639 51.95 -8.40 -8.03
C LYS A 639 50.50 -7.97 -8.17
N THR A 640 49.56 -8.88 -7.92
CA THR A 640 48.15 -8.70 -8.30
C THR A 640 47.25 -8.42 -7.09
N VAL A 641 47.47 -9.12 -5.98
CA VAL A 641 46.61 -9.07 -4.79
C VAL A 641 47.36 -8.56 -3.56
N ASN A 642 46.61 -8.00 -2.62
CA ASN A 642 47.08 -7.48 -1.34
C ASN A 642 46.96 -8.50 -0.21
N TRP A 643 46.14 -9.54 -0.40
CA TRP A 643 46.08 -10.70 0.47
C TRP A 643 45.50 -11.93 -0.23
N VAL A 644 45.79 -13.10 0.35
CA VAL A 644 45.12 -14.36 0.10
C VAL A 644 44.46 -14.79 1.41
N ASN A 645 43.13 -14.75 1.46
CA ASN A 645 42.34 -15.09 2.64
C ASN A 645 41.95 -16.57 2.60
N ILE A 646 42.36 -17.32 3.62
CA ILE A 646 42.15 -18.76 3.71
C ILE A 646 40.86 -19.06 4.46
N MET A 647 39.91 -19.70 3.79
CA MET A 647 38.72 -20.27 4.41
C MET A 647 39.07 -21.61 5.07
N ALA A 648 39.71 -21.55 6.25
CA ALA A 648 40.06 -22.72 7.06
C ALA A 648 38.91 -23.12 8.00
N TYR A 649 37.72 -23.33 7.42
CA TYR A 649 36.47 -23.69 8.08
C TYR A 649 35.57 -24.45 7.09
N ASP A 650 34.35 -24.81 7.49
CA ASP A 650 33.39 -25.57 6.67
C ASP A 650 33.93 -26.90 6.12
N VAL A 651 34.72 -27.57 6.96
CA VAL A 651 35.15 -28.96 6.77
C VAL A 651 34.60 -29.78 7.93
N SER A 652 33.87 -30.84 7.61
CA SER A 652 33.30 -31.68 8.66
C SER A 652 34.42 -32.39 9.44
N PRO A 653 34.24 -32.65 10.75
CA PRO A 653 35.21 -33.42 11.52
C PRO A 653 35.54 -34.77 10.89
N GLN A 654 34.62 -35.39 10.15
CA GLN A 654 34.80 -36.68 9.48
C GLN A 654 35.75 -36.60 8.27
N GLU A 655 35.77 -35.47 7.56
CA GLU A 655 36.65 -35.25 6.40
C GLU A 655 38.07 -34.83 6.82
N MET A 656 38.19 -34.26 8.02
CA MET A 656 39.46 -33.84 8.58
C MET A 656 40.38 -35.03 8.90
N PRO A 657 41.72 -34.87 8.75
CA PRO A 657 42.68 -35.90 9.08
C PRO A 657 42.46 -36.47 10.49
N LYS A 658 42.31 -37.80 10.58
CA LYS A 658 42.09 -38.54 11.84
C LYS A 658 40.78 -38.20 12.58
N ALA A 659 39.76 -37.71 11.89
CA ALA A 659 38.45 -37.40 12.46
C ALA A 659 38.48 -36.34 13.59
N GLN A 660 39.38 -35.34 13.47
CA GLN A 660 39.58 -34.27 14.45
C GLN A 660 39.11 -32.91 13.92
N THR A 661 39.06 -31.90 14.79
CA THR A 661 38.95 -30.50 14.36
C THR A 661 40.32 -29.96 13.93
N TRP A 662 40.36 -28.75 13.37
CA TRP A 662 41.59 -28.01 13.14
C TRP A 662 42.50 -28.00 14.38
N ASN A 663 43.79 -28.30 14.18
CA ASN A 663 44.80 -28.31 15.23
C ASN A 663 46.10 -27.65 14.73
N MET A 664 46.97 -27.25 15.66
CA MET A 664 48.19 -26.50 15.34
C MET A 664 49.09 -27.20 14.30
N PRO A 665 49.35 -28.52 14.37
CA PRO A 665 50.09 -29.22 13.32
C PRO A 665 49.47 -29.07 11.92
N LEU A 666 48.16 -29.23 11.78
CA LEU A 666 47.47 -29.12 10.50
C LEU A 666 47.49 -27.68 9.97
N TYR A 667 47.31 -26.67 10.82
CA TYR A 667 47.47 -25.28 10.41
C TYR A 667 48.88 -25.00 9.88
N LYS A 668 49.92 -25.50 10.56
CA LYS A 668 51.31 -25.32 10.12
C LYS A 668 51.58 -26.01 8.78
N ASP A 669 51.05 -27.22 8.60
CA ASP A 669 51.20 -27.98 7.35
C ASP A 669 50.50 -27.25 6.19
N MET A 670 49.27 -26.80 6.39
CA MET A 670 48.53 -25.99 5.43
C MET A 670 49.28 -24.68 5.08
N LEU A 671 49.68 -23.88 6.07
CA LEU A 671 50.42 -22.64 5.81
C LEU A 671 51.75 -22.88 5.11
N SER A 672 52.40 -24.03 5.37
CA SER A 672 53.63 -24.42 4.67
C SER A 672 53.37 -24.74 3.19
N SER A 673 52.18 -25.22 2.82
CA SER A 673 51.81 -25.42 1.42
C SER A 673 51.60 -24.08 0.71
N PHE A 674 50.92 -23.12 1.34
CA PHE A 674 50.76 -21.76 0.81
C PHE A 674 52.11 -21.07 0.58
N ALA A 675 53.02 -21.15 1.55
CA ALA A 675 54.34 -20.53 1.50
C ALA A 675 55.25 -21.02 0.34
N LYS A 676 54.93 -22.15 -0.31
CA LYS A 676 55.63 -22.62 -1.52
C LYS A 676 55.30 -21.80 -2.76
N TYR A 677 54.11 -21.18 -2.78
CA TYR A 677 53.54 -20.60 -3.97
C TYR A 677 53.30 -19.09 -3.85
N VAL A 678 53.02 -18.60 -2.63
CA VAL A 678 52.69 -17.21 -2.34
C VAL A 678 53.56 -16.66 -1.20
N ASP A 679 53.96 -15.40 -1.30
CA ASP A 679 54.61 -14.68 -0.19
C ASP A 679 53.77 -14.81 1.11
N PRO A 680 54.32 -15.38 2.19
CA PRO A 680 53.60 -15.56 3.45
C PRO A 680 53.05 -14.27 4.07
N SER A 681 53.58 -13.10 3.72
CA SER A 681 53.07 -11.80 4.19
C SER A 681 51.71 -11.42 3.62
N LEU A 682 51.29 -12.06 2.52
CA LEU A 682 49.97 -11.89 1.91
C LEU A 682 48.93 -12.84 2.51
N VAL A 683 49.36 -13.91 3.18
CA VAL A 683 48.47 -14.96 3.65
C VAL A 683 47.74 -14.54 4.93
N LEU A 684 46.42 -14.63 4.90
CA LEU A 684 45.53 -14.38 6.03
C LEU A 684 44.78 -15.65 6.39
N LEU A 685 44.80 -16.02 7.66
CA LEU A 685 44.07 -17.18 8.16
C LEU A 685 42.67 -16.75 8.58
N GLY A 686 41.65 -17.17 7.83
CA GLY A 686 40.26 -17.05 8.22
C GLY A 686 39.86 -18.15 9.22
N PHE A 687 38.95 -17.81 10.13
CA PHE A 687 38.37 -18.74 11.11
C PHE A 687 36.92 -18.35 11.38
N GLU A 688 36.06 -19.35 11.62
CA GLU A 688 34.67 -19.11 11.97
C GLU A 688 34.53 -18.68 13.45
N PRO A 689 33.80 -17.59 13.76
CA PRO A 689 33.53 -17.19 15.14
C PRO A 689 32.58 -18.18 15.82
N GLY A 690 33.13 -19.14 16.56
CA GLY A 690 32.36 -20.20 17.22
C GLY A 690 33.23 -21.11 18.11
N GLY A 691 32.74 -22.31 18.45
CA GLY A 691 33.46 -23.28 19.29
C GLY A 691 34.89 -23.60 18.81
N GLN A 692 35.16 -23.42 17.51
CA GLN A 692 36.49 -23.58 16.91
C GLN A 692 37.45 -22.40 17.21
N GLY A 693 36.93 -21.17 17.39
CA GLY A 693 37.72 -19.98 17.73
C GLY A 693 38.13 -19.85 19.21
N ARG A 694 37.48 -20.59 20.13
CA ARG A 694 37.79 -20.51 21.58
C ARG A 694 39.17 -21.06 21.96
N GLN A 695 39.77 -21.92 21.15
CA GLN A 695 41.09 -22.48 21.48
C GLN A 695 42.26 -21.50 21.30
N TRP A 696 42.07 -20.39 20.56
CA TRP A 696 43.14 -19.43 20.26
C TRP A 696 43.19 -18.23 21.20
N TYR A 697 42.08 -17.89 21.86
CA TYR A 697 42.02 -16.77 22.80
C TYR A 697 42.20 -17.16 24.27
N VAL A 698 42.05 -18.45 24.62
CA VAL A 698 42.27 -18.95 25.99
C VAL A 698 43.72 -19.44 26.15
N GLY A 699 44.65 -18.55 25.78
CA GLY A 699 46.08 -18.72 25.95
C GLY A 699 46.63 -17.99 27.17
N ARG A 700 45.81 -17.69 28.19
CA ARG A 700 46.20 -17.39 29.58
C ARG A 700 44.95 -17.27 30.45
N HIS A 701 44.91 -18.12 31.48
CA HIS A 701 43.94 -18.19 32.59
C HIS A 701 42.64 -18.97 32.37
N GLY A 702 42.58 -20.13 33.06
CA GLY A 702 41.40 -20.51 33.84
C GLY A 702 40.44 -21.53 33.25
N SER A 703 40.73 -22.82 33.48
CA SER A 703 39.78 -23.89 33.83
C SER A 703 38.31 -23.76 33.37
N ARG A 704 37.90 -24.57 32.40
CA ARG A 704 37.15 -25.84 32.59
C ARG A 704 36.91 -26.52 31.26
#